data_AF-D4JED9-F1
#
_entry.id   AF-D4JED9-F1
#
_cell.length_a   1.000
_cell.length_b   1.000
_cell.length_c   1.000
_cell.angle_alpha   90.00
_cell.angle_beta   90.00
_cell.angle_gamma   90.00
#
_symmetry.space_group_name_H-M   'P 1'
#
loop_
_entity.id
_entity.type
_entity.pdbx_description
1 polymer ?
#
loop_
_entity_poly.entity_id
_entity_poly.type
_entity_poly.pdbx_seq_one_letter_code
_entity_poly.pdbx_strand_id
1 'polypeptide(L)'
;MAENVFEAVKQSVSTKEAAEFYGIKVSRTGMACCPFHDDKNPSMKVDQRFHCFGCGADGDVIDFTAKLFNLSPKEAAEKLAQDFGLIYDSQAPPRRRYVRQKTEAQKFREDRQRCYRVLSDYYYLLKKWEADRSPSTPEEEPHPRFVEAIQKKAYVEYLLDLFLYESEEEQKVWIAEHTTEITHLERRLKIMAENKPTNRERLREITDGIEQGIKELFESEKYMRYLSVMSRFHRYSVNNTMLIYMQKPDATLVAGYNKWKDQFERHVKKGEHGITIIAPTPYKKKIEEQKLDPDTKAPILDKDGKIVTEEKEIEIPMFRPVKVFDVSQTDGKPLPELASSLSGNVPNYEAFMEALRRSAPVPITFEAMAADTDGYFSVDHQKIAIRQGMSEVQTVSATVHEIAHSKLHNQKKIQIANDEQYQEIELFDKLGLFSNGRIARDNLPEGVYCYDLRGSDYDPGDPVCVEERVVVNHAGSVLMTEPLELTEDGRLMLTEEKGLNFTGGFSTLSQFLQKQRKDRHTEEVEAESISYAVCKYFGIETGENSFGYIASWSQGKELKELRASLETINKTSGTLISDIERHYKEICKERGIDPHAKVEPEPAPIEQPEDAAKVSDRQQTGDLTYYVAECMEFPNLGEYHDNLSLEEAIRIYQEIPAERMNGIKGIGFELKDGSDYEGPFPILTGQTIDLDTIQAIDYYRDNPLVQKTVKELAAAMPEMEVLGADANQQEALFLIDNATYLHIQSCDSGWDYTLYDAASMKELDGGQLDMPEISRMKAVLQICDDNDLGRDSVKYAPLSMIETLQEAAYQQMQAEASQMAASSQLPEAQEQALDEYPMPDEQVSTPDMQEYGYFYDGMLPVTRERALELDAAGLTVYVLHEDNTESMVFDPQEIMEHGGLFGVDREEWEKSPQFHEKVMERQEHQQEREQAFLAQNRDCFAIYQVSRDDPQNVRFMNLDWLKSHDISIDRSSYDLIYTAPLRESGTVPEQLEKLYEQFNLQKPADFHSPSMSVSDIVAIKQDGKVSCHYCDSVGFTQIPGFLPENPLKNAEMAVEDDYGMIDGIINNGAKEPTVAELEQQARSGQPISLMDLAAAAHREEREKKKSVMEQLKSQPKAEHKKIAPKKSTEREI
;
A
#
# COMPACT_ATOMS: atom_id res chain seq x y z
N MET A 1 -26.89 46.10 -32.22
CA MET A 1 -26.28 45.06 -31.38
C MET A 1 -26.11 45.69 -30.02
N ALA A 2 -26.66 45.12 -28.96
CA ALA A 2 -26.50 45.67 -27.63
C ALA A 2 -25.20 45.13 -27.02
N GLU A 3 -24.46 46.00 -26.33
CA GLU A 3 -23.18 45.66 -25.72
C GLU A 3 -23.39 45.11 -24.31
N ASN A 4 -22.55 44.17 -23.91
CA ASN A 4 -22.51 43.66 -22.54
C ASN A 4 -21.91 44.73 -21.61
N VAL A 5 -22.31 44.76 -20.32
CA VAL A 5 -21.87 45.76 -19.32
C VAL A 5 -20.35 46.00 -19.32
N PHE A 6 -19.54 44.95 -19.45
CA PHE A 6 -18.08 45.06 -19.45
C PHE A 6 -17.53 45.79 -20.69
N GLU A 7 -18.17 45.62 -21.86
CA GLU A 7 -17.79 46.30 -23.10
C GLU A 7 -18.25 47.76 -23.08
N ALA A 8 -19.50 48.01 -22.68
CA ALA A 8 -20.07 49.35 -22.57
C ALA A 8 -19.23 50.25 -21.65
N VAL A 9 -18.85 49.73 -20.47
CA VAL A 9 -17.98 50.43 -19.50
C VAL A 9 -16.59 50.69 -20.08
N LYS A 10 -15.90 49.67 -20.63
CA LYS A 10 -14.52 49.82 -21.12
C LYS A 10 -14.40 50.70 -22.37
N GLN A 11 -15.46 50.84 -23.16
CA GLN A 11 -15.51 51.76 -24.29
C GLN A 11 -15.86 53.20 -23.88
N SER A 12 -16.64 53.38 -22.81
CA SER A 12 -17.25 54.68 -22.47
C SER A 12 -16.60 55.41 -21.29
N VAL A 13 -15.85 54.71 -20.42
CA VAL A 13 -15.28 55.29 -19.19
C VAL A 13 -13.81 54.91 -19.05
N SER A 14 -12.92 55.90 -19.00
CA SER A 14 -11.51 55.67 -18.70
C SER A 14 -11.25 55.57 -17.20
N THR A 15 -10.16 54.89 -16.82
CA THR A 15 -9.75 54.79 -15.41
C THR A 15 -9.50 56.16 -14.77
N LYS A 16 -9.08 57.15 -15.57
CA LYS A 16 -8.94 58.53 -15.13
C LYS A 16 -10.28 59.19 -14.80
N GLU A 17 -11.29 59.04 -15.64
CA GLU A 17 -12.63 59.61 -15.40
C GLU A 17 -13.28 58.97 -14.17
N ALA A 18 -13.16 57.65 -14.00
CA ALA A 18 -13.59 56.96 -12.78
C ALA A 18 -12.86 57.48 -11.53
N ALA A 19 -11.53 57.63 -11.58
CA ALA A 19 -10.76 58.16 -10.46
C ALA A 19 -11.17 59.59 -10.08
N GLU A 20 -11.35 60.48 -11.04
CA GLU A 20 -11.80 61.86 -10.80
C GLU A 20 -13.25 61.91 -10.28
N PHE A 21 -14.15 61.08 -10.82
CA PHE A 21 -15.55 60.97 -10.39
C PHE A 21 -15.68 60.47 -8.95
N TYR A 22 -14.89 59.46 -8.56
CA TYR A 22 -14.82 58.96 -7.18
C TYR A 22 -13.95 59.84 -6.24
N GLY A 23 -13.59 61.06 -6.66
CA GLY A 23 -12.99 62.08 -5.80
C GLY A 23 -11.47 62.06 -5.69
N ILE A 24 -10.77 61.21 -6.47
CA ILE A 24 -9.31 61.17 -6.50
C ILE A 24 -8.78 62.24 -7.45
N LYS A 25 -7.96 63.15 -6.93
CA LYS A 25 -7.37 64.24 -7.70
C LYS A 25 -6.22 63.75 -8.57
N VAL A 26 -6.49 63.54 -9.86
CA VAL A 26 -5.45 63.22 -10.85
C VAL A 26 -4.79 64.52 -11.36
N SER A 27 -3.46 64.54 -11.35
CA SER A 27 -2.66 65.67 -11.85
C SER A 27 -2.61 65.73 -13.38
N ARG A 28 -2.15 66.87 -13.93
CA ARG A 28 -2.00 67.05 -15.39
C ARG A 28 -1.04 66.05 -16.05
N THR A 29 -0.16 65.40 -15.29
CA THR A 29 0.78 64.37 -15.75
C THR A 29 0.23 62.94 -15.59
N GLY A 30 -1.03 62.79 -15.14
CA GLY A 30 -1.66 61.48 -14.90
C GLY A 30 -1.28 60.83 -13.57
N MET A 31 -0.62 61.54 -12.65
CA MET A 31 -0.27 61.01 -11.32
C MET A 31 -1.33 61.38 -10.27
N ALA A 32 -1.65 60.45 -9.38
CA ALA A 32 -2.56 60.60 -8.25
C ALA A 32 -1.99 59.92 -6.99
N CYS A 33 -2.45 60.30 -5.81
CA CYS A 33 -2.20 59.50 -4.61
C CYS A 33 -2.96 58.17 -4.72
N CYS A 34 -2.32 57.06 -4.34
CA CYS A 34 -2.93 55.74 -4.38
C CYS A 34 -3.95 55.58 -3.25
N PRO A 35 -5.22 55.19 -3.53
CA PRO A 35 -6.22 54.92 -2.49
C PRO A 35 -6.00 53.57 -1.77
N PHE A 36 -5.14 52.71 -2.30
CA PHE A 36 -4.95 51.32 -1.83
C PHE A 36 -3.84 51.16 -0.78
N HIS A 37 -3.18 52.25 -0.37
CA HIS A 37 -2.26 52.31 0.78
C HIS A 37 -2.18 53.75 1.34
N ASP A 38 -1.51 53.97 2.48
CA ASP A 38 -1.30 55.31 3.07
C ASP A 38 -0.30 56.14 2.25
N ASP A 39 -0.73 56.63 1.07
CA ASP A 39 0.09 57.40 0.14
C ASP A 39 -0.02 58.92 0.39
N LYS A 40 1.13 59.52 0.73
CA LYS A 40 1.28 60.96 0.97
C LYS A 40 1.85 61.71 -0.23
N ASN A 41 2.37 61.03 -1.27
CA ASN A 41 3.04 61.63 -2.43
C ASN A 41 2.66 60.87 -3.71
N PRO A 42 1.94 61.48 -4.67
CA PRO A 42 1.31 60.80 -5.82
C PRO A 42 2.12 59.67 -6.47
N SER A 43 1.87 58.42 -6.04
CA SER A 43 2.63 57.23 -6.48
C SER A 43 1.91 56.40 -7.55
N MET A 44 0.65 56.73 -7.87
CA MET A 44 -0.18 55.99 -8.81
C MET A 44 -0.33 56.76 -10.12
N LYS A 45 0.01 56.11 -11.23
CA LYS A 45 -0.26 56.65 -12.57
C LYS A 45 -1.61 56.13 -13.06
N VAL A 46 -2.41 57.02 -13.62
CA VAL A 46 -3.77 56.77 -14.10
C VAL A 46 -3.93 57.36 -15.51
N ASP A 47 -4.17 56.49 -16.48
CA ASP A 47 -4.49 56.82 -17.87
C ASP A 47 -5.73 56.02 -18.35
N GLN A 48 -5.59 55.17 -19.37
CA GLN A 48 -6.61 54.16 -19.69
C GLN A 48 -6.59 53.01 -18.69
N ARG A 49 -5.46 52.78 -18.02
CA ARG A 49 -5.27 51.83 -16.92
C ARG A 49 -4.74 52.56 -15.68
N PHE A 50 -4.63 51.87 -14.55
CA PHE A 50 -3.85 52.38 -13.41
C PHE A 50 -2.69 51.45 -13.07
N HIS A 51 -1.63 52.04 -12.52
CA HIS A 51 -0.53 51.31 -11.89
C HIS A 51 0.08 52.15 -10.77
N CYS A 52 0.20 51.55 -9.58
CA CYS A 52 0.85 52.14 -8.42
C CYS A 52 2.28 51.65 -8.27
N PHE A 53 3.26 52.55 -8.38
CA PHE A 53 4.68 52.23 -8.20
C PHE A 53 5.08 51.97 -6.73
N GLY A 54 4.21 52.30 -5.77
CA GLY A 54 4.44 52.09 -4.33
C GLY A 54 4.00 50.70 -3.86
N CYS A 55 2.73 50.34 -4.08
CA CYS A 55 2.15 49.07 -3.64
C CYS A 55 1.99 48.01 -4.75
N GLY A 56 2.44 48.30 -5.97
CA GLY A 56 2.35 47.39 -7.12
C GLY A 56 0.96 47.24 -7.75
N ALA A 57 -0.10 47.78 -7.13
CA ALA A 57 -1.48 47.60 -7.59
C ALA A 57 -1.69 48.13 -9.03
N ASP A 58 -2.11 47.25 -9.94
CA ASP A 58 -2.48 47.58 -11.32
C ASP A 58 -3.89 47.09 -11.69
N GLY A 59 -4.36 47.51 -12.86
CA GLY A 59 -5.63 47.06 -13.44
C GLY A 59 -6.17 47.99 -14.52
N ASP A 60 -7.37 47.74 -15.01
CA ASP A 60 -8.18 48.69 -15.80
C ASP A 60 -9.25 49.42 -14.94
N VAL A 61 -10.17 50.13 -15.58
CA VAL A 61 -11.22 50.93 -14.90
C VAL A 61 -12.13 50.09 -14.00
N ILE A 62 -12.36 48.83 -14.36
CA ILE A 62 -13.21 47.91 -13.61
C ILE A 62 -12.43 47.34 -12.43
N ASP A 63 -11.18 46.92 -12.64
CA ASP A 63 -10.29 46.48 -11.55
C ASP A 63 -10.05 47.59 -10.52
N PHE A 64 -9.94 48.83 -10.98
CA PHE A 64 -9.80 50.02 -10.13
C PHE A 64 -11.02 50.20 -9.22
N THR A 65 -12.22 50.14 -9.82
CA THR A 65 -13.48 50.34 -9.10
C THR A 65 -13.80 49.16 -8.17
N ALA A 66 -13.50 47.93 -8.61
CA ALA A 66 -13.60 46.71 -7.80
C ALA A 66 -12.75 46.83 -6.54
N LYS A 67 -11.48 47.22 -6.67
CA LYS A 67 -10.58 47.43 -5.52
C LYS A 67 -10.97 48.64 -4.65
N LEU A 68 -11.54 49.70 -5.24
CA LEU A 68 -11.91 50.92 -4.51
C LEU A 68 -13.15 50.74 -3.63
N PHE A 69 -14.10 49.90 -4.06
CA PHE A 69 -15.36 49.64 -3.34
C PHE A 69 -15.47 48.22 -2.75
N ASN A 70 -14.43 47.39 -2.90
CA ASN A 70 -14.41 45.97 -2.53
C ASN A 70 -15.59 45.17 -3.14
N LEU A 71 -15.76 45.33 -4.46
CA LEU A 71 -16.83 44.70 -5.26
C LEU A 71 -16.26 43.62 -6.19
N SER A 72 -17.09 42.66 -6.59
CA SER A 72 -16.73 41.74 -7.68
C SER A 72 -16.56 42.50 -9.01
N PRO A 73 -15.83 41.96 -10.01
CA PRO A 73 -15.66 42.62 -11.30
C PRO A 73 -16.98 42.92 -12.02
N LYS A 74 -18.02 42.09 -11.81
CA LYS A 74 -19.36 42.32 -12.38
C LYS A 74 -20.07 43.48 -11.68
N GLU A 75 -20.12 43.48 -10.36
CA GLU A 75 -20.73 44.57 -9.58
C GLU A 75 -20.00 45.90 -9.80
N ALA A 76 -18.67 45.87 -9.97
CA ALA A 76 -17.87 47.04 -10.33
C ALA A 76 -18.22 47.58 -11.74
N ALA A 77 -18.48 46.69 -12.70
CA ALA A 77 -18.93 47.07 -14.04
C ALA A 77 -20.36 47.63 -14.01
N GLU A 78 -21.28 46.98 -13.30
CA GLU A 78 -22.67 47.44 -13.13
C GLU A 78 -22.73 48.78 -12.37
N LYS A 79 -21.89 48.97 -11.35
CA LYS A 79 -21.70 50.24 -10.65
C LYS A 79 -21.18 51.34 -11.58
N LEU A 80 -20.15 51.07 -12.38
CA LEU A 80 -19.65 52.04 -13.38
C LEU A 80 -20.72 52.38 -14.41
N ALA A 81 -21.49 51.39 -14.89
CA ALA A 81 -22.58 51.64 -15.82
C ALA A 81 -23.70 52.49 -15.18
N GLN A 82 -24.03 52.26 -13.90
CA GLN A 82 -25.02 53.07 -13.17
C GLN A 82 -24.52 54.49 -12.90
N ASP A 83 -23.29 54.64 -12.40
CA ASP A 83 -22.70 55.93 -12.01
C ASP A 83 -22.44 56.85 -13.22
N PHE A 84 -22.10 56.27 -14.39
CA PHE A 84 -21.87 56.99 -15.64
C PHE A 84 -23.07 56.98 -16.60
N GLY A 85 -24.20 56.36 -16.22
CA GLY A 85 -25.45 56.37 -17.00
C GLY A 85 -25.41 55.58 -18.32
N LEU A 86 -24.63 54.50 -18.37
CA LEU A 86 -24.44 53.67 -19.57
C LEU A 86 -25.60 52.66 -19.73
N ILE A 87 -26.10 52.53 -20.96
CA ILE A 87 -27.14 51.57 -21.32
C ILE A 87 -26.49 50.31 -21.89
N TYR A 88 -26.75 49.16 -21.29
CA TYR A 88 -26.22 47.85 -21.70
C TYR A 88 -27.33 46.78 -21.68
N ASP A 89 -27.09 45.63 -22.33
CA ASP A 89 -27.98 44.47 -22.30
C ASP A 89 -27.51 43.45 -21.25
N SER A 90 -28.37 43.19 -20.28
CA SER A 90 -28.10 42.28 -19.16
C SER A 90 -28.20 40.79 -19.51
N GLN A 91 -28.71 40.44 -20.70
CA GLN A 91 -28.82 39.06 -21.18
C GLN A 91 -27.82 38.71 -22.31
N ALA A 92 -26.98 39.66 -22.73
CA ALA A 92 -25.96 39.43 -23.75
C ALA A 92 -24.81 38.54 -23.22
N PRO A 93 -24.57 37.33 -23.76
CA PRO A 93 -23.49 36.46 -23.28
C PRO A 93 -22.10 37.08 -23.53
N PRO A 94 -21.11 36.87 -22.65
CA PRO A 94 -19.79 37.45 -22.79
C PRO A 94 -19.09 36.92 -24.05
N ARG A 95 -18.70 37.82 -24.96
CA ARG A 95 -17.94 37.45 -26.15
C ARG A 95 -16.54 36.97 -25.75
N ARG A 96 -16.11 35.84 -26.32
CA ARG A 96 -14.76 35.28 -26.13
C ARG A 96 -13.70 36.33 -26.48
N ARG A 97 -12.63 36.40 -25.66
CA ARG A 97 -11.46 37.27 -25.84
C ARG A 97 -11.03 37.32 -27.31
N TYR A 98 -11.05 38.50 -27.92
CA TYR A 98 -10.61 38.68 -29.30
C TYR A 98 -9.08 38.61 -29.38
N VAL A 99 -8.55 37.42 -29.68
CA VAL A 99 -7.12 37.24 -29.95
C VAL A 99 -6.79 37.97 -31.26
N ARG A 100 -5.91 38.97 -31.17
CA ARG A 100 -5.43 39.75 -32.32
C ARG A 100 -4.84 38.78 -33.36
N GLN A 101 -5.43 38.71 -34.57
CA GLN A 101 -4.94 37.81 -35.60
C GLN A 101 -3.45 38.07 -35.86
N LYS A 102 -2.63 37.02 -35.69
CA LYS A 102 -1.18 37.09 -35.92
C LYS A 102 -0.91 37.35 -37.40
N THR A 103 0.01 38.25 -37.70
CA THR A 103 0.43 38.51 -39.09
C THR A 103 1.11 37.27 -39.66
N GLU A 104 1.11 37.09 -40.99
CA GLU A 104 1.76 35.94 -41.65
C GLU A 104 3.24 35.83 -41.27
N ALA A 105 3.95 36.96 -41.17
CA ALA A 105 5.33 37.02 -40.70
C ALA A 105 5.50 36.68 -39.20
N GLN A 106 4.45 36.77 -38.38
CA GLN A 106 4.47 36.26 -37.00
C GLN A 106 4.20 34.76 -36.97
N LYS A 107 3.20 34.27 -37.71
CA LYS A 107 2.92 32.83 -37.84
C LYS A 107 4.15 32.07 -38.33
N PHE A 108 4.70 32.46 -39.48
CA PHE A 108 5.91 31.83 -40.03
C PHE A 108 7.08 31.79 -39.05
N ARG A 109 7.31 32.82 -38.23
CA ARG A 109 8.38 32.80 -37.21
C ARG A 109 8.09 31.82 -36.07
N GLU A 110 6.84 31.72 -35.64
CA GLU A 110 6.42 30.75 -34.61
C GLU A 110 6.46 29.32 -35.17
N ASP A 111 5.98 29.10 -36.38
CA ASP A 111 5.96 27.82 -37.07
C ASP A 111 7.40 27.33 -37.33
N ARG A 112 8.29 28.21 -37.84
CA ARG A 112 9.72 27.91 -38.02
C ARG A 112 10.40 27.56 -36.69
N GLN A 113 10.07 28.27 -35.61
CA GLN A 113 10.60 27.99 -34.28
C GLN A 113 10.05 26.70 -33.69
N ARG A 114 8.80 26.33 -33.99
CA ARG A 114 8.19 25.06 -33.62
C ARG A 114 8.88 23.89 -34.33
N CYS A 115 9.00 23.93 -35.66
CA CYS A 115 9.65 22.89 -36.44
C CYS A 115 11.10 22.65 -35.98
N TYR A 116 11.88 23.72 -35.82
CA TYR A 116 13.26 23.62 -35.31
C TYR A 116 13.34 22.96 -33.93
N ARG A 117 12.49 23.40 -32.99
CA ARG A 117 12.44 22.85 -31.63
C ARG A 117 12.12 21.36 -31.67
N VAL A 118 11.03 20.97 -32.33
CA VAL A 118 10.54 19.59 -32.33
C VAL A 118 11.55 18.64 -32.94
N LEU A 119 12.12 18.97 -34.11
CA LEU A 119 13.15 18.13 -34.73
C LEU A 119 14.40 18.02 -33.85
N SER A 120 14.86 19.15 -33.28
CA SER A 120 16.05 19.16 -32.41
C SER A 120 15.84 18.33 -31.15
N ASP A 121 14.75 18.57 -30.43
CA ASP A 121 14.43 17.89 -29.17
C ASP A 121 14.27 16.38 -29.38
N TYR A 122 13.63 15.97 -30.49
CA TYR A 122 13.47 14.56 -30.84
C TYR A 122 14.79 13.92 -31.30
N TYR A 123 15.59 14.60 -32.11
CA TYR A 123 16.93 14.14 -32.50
C TYR A 123 17.84 13.90 -31.28
N TYR A 124 17.84 14.82 -30.30
CA TYR A 124 18.56 14.64 -29.04
C TYR A 124 18.02 13.47 -28.21
N LEU A 125 16.71 13.21 -28.24
CA LEU A 125 16.09 12.07 -27.56
C LEU A 125 16.53 10.74 -28.19
N LEU A 126 16.46 10.61 -29.52
CA LEU A 126 16.91 9.42 -30.24
C LEU A 126 18.40 9.14 -29.99
N LYS A 127 19.24 10.18 -30.09
CA LYS A 127 20.69 10.08 -29.80
C LYS A 127 20.99 9.68 -28.36
N LYS A 128 20.10 10.02 -27.40
CA LYS A 128 20.19 9.55 -26.03
C LYS A 128 19.80 8.08 -25.90
N TRP A 129 18.72 7.64 -26.52
CA TRP A 129 18.30 6.23 -26.49
C TRP A 129 19.30 5.29 -27.17
N GLU A 130 19.91 5.72 -28.28
CA GLU A 130 21.02 5.02 -28.93
C GLU A 130 22.20 4.75 -27.96
N ALA A 131 22.51 5.71 -27.07
CA ALA A 131 23.60 5.58 -26.10
C ALA A 131 23.19 4.83 -24.82
N ASP A 132 22.01 5.13 -24.26
CA ASP A 132 21.54 4.60 -22.97
C ASP A 132 20.94 3.18 -23.07
N ARG A 133 20.58 2.72 -24.26
CA ARG A 133 19.84 1.46 -24.50
C ARG A 133 20.46 0.56 -25.57
N SER A 134 21.73 0.75 -25.89
CA SER A 134 22.47 -0.17 -26.76
C SER A 134 22.54 -1.55 -26.11
N PRO A 135 22.25 -2.65 -26.83
CA PRO A 135 22.56 -3.99 -26.35
C PRO A 135 24.07 -4.10 -26.09
N SER A 136 24.43 -4.78 -25.01
CA SER A 136 25.79 -4.97 -24.53
C SER A 136 26.46 -6.19 -25.17
N THR A 137 25.67 -7.17 -25.62
CA THR A 137 26.12 -8.35 -26.36
C THR A 137 25.31 -8.55 -27.65
N PRO A 138 25.87 -9.19 -28.70
CA PRO A 138 25.14 -9.47 -29.95
C PRO A 138 23.91 -10.36 -29.79
N GLU A 139 23.83 -11.12 -28.71
CA GLU A 139 22.74 -12.07 -28.39
C GLU A 139 21.60 -11.43 -27.55
N GLU A 140 21.75 -10.18 -27.12
CA GLU A 140 20.73 -9.46 -26.32
C GLU A 140 19.64 -8.86 -27.24
N GLU A 141 18.36 -9.08 -26.91
CA GLU A 141 17.25 -8.54 -27.71
C GLU A 141 17.26 -6.99 -27.72
N PRO A 142 17.25 -6.33 -28.90
CA PRO A 142 17.33 -4.88 -28.96
C PRO A 142 16.10 -4.18 -28.35
N HIS A 143 16.31 -3.43 -27.27
CA HIS A 143 15.25 -2.65 -26.61
C HIS A 143 14.49 -1.77 -27.63
N PRO A 144 13.14 -1.72 -27.67
CA PRO A 144 12.38 -1.05 -28.73
C PRO A 144 12.77 0.41 -29.00
N ARG A 145 13.05 1.21 -27.95
CA ARG A 145 13.54 2.60 -28.08
C ARG A 145 14.93 2.72 -28.74
N PHE A 146 15.79 1.70 -28.65
CA PHE A 146 17.05 1.64 -29.38
C PHE A 146 16.79 1.37 -30.87
N VAL A 147 15.86 0.46 -31.19
CA VAL A 147 15.42 0.21 -32.57
C VAL A 147 14.82 1.48 -33.19
N GLU A 148 13.92 2.18 -32.50
CA GLU A 148 13.36 3.49 -32.91
C GLU A 148 14.47 4.53 -33.14
N ALA A 149 15.48 4.58 -32.26
CA ALA A 149 16.63 5.46 -32.41
C ALA A 149 17.45 5.16 -33.68
N ILE A 150 17.82 3.90 -33.92
CA ILE A 150 18.60 3.52 -35.11
C ILE A 150 17.81 3.78 -36.40
N GLN A 151 16.51 3.47 -36.43
CA GLN A 151 15.66 3.66 -37.61
C GLN A 151 15.38 5.14 -37.93
N LYS A 152 15.04 5.96 -36.91
CA LYS A 152 14.53 7.32 -37.14
C LYS A 152 15.62 8.40 -37.08
N LYS A 153 16.75 8.19 -36.40
CA LYS A 153 17.78 9.23 -36.18
C LYS A 153 18.30 9.82 -37.50
N ALA A 154 18.70 8.99 -38.45
CA ALA A 154 19.25 9.45 -39.74
C ALA A 154 18.23 10.24 -40.57
N TYR A 155 16.95 9.87 -40.47
CA TYR A 155 15.85 10.54 -41.16
C TYR A 155 15.52 11.90 -40.51
N VAL A 156 15.46 11.97 -39.18
CA VAL A 156 15.26 13.23 -38.45
C VAL A 156 16.45 14.20 -38.64
N GLU A 157 17.68 13.68 -38.74
CA GLU A 157 18.88 14.44 -39.09
C GLU A 157 18.77 15.06 -40.49
N TYR A 158 18.31 14.27 -41.48
CA TYR A 158 18.05 14.73 -42.84
C TYR A 158 16.96 15.82 -42.91
N LEU A 159 15.86 15.69 -42.17
CA LEU A 159 14.83 16.73 -42.07
C LEU A 159 15.37 18.02 -41.44
N LEU A 160 16.22 17.91 -40.41
CA LEU A 160 16.91 19.03 -39.77
C LEU A 160 17.84 19.77 -40.73
N ASP A 161 18.66 19.02 -41.48
CA ASP A 161 19.58 19.59 -42.45
C ASP A 161 18.83 20.32 -43.58
N LEU A 162 17.85 19.67 -44.23
CA LEU A 162 17.01 20.31 -45.25
C LEU A 162 16.44 21.64 -44.75
N PHE A 163 15.77 21.60 -43.60
CA PHE A 163 15.13 22.76 -43.00
C PHE A 163 16.11 23.90 -42.66
N LEU A 164 17.36 23.59 -42.30
CA LEU A 164 18.37 24.58 -41.94
C LEU A 164 19.12 25.18 -43.14
N TYR A 165 19.21 24.47 -44.27
CA TYR A 165 19.90 24.96 -45.47
C TYR A 165 18.99 25.69 -46.48
N GLU A 166 17.67 25.54 -46.39
CA GLU A 166 16.70 26.21 -47.26
C GLU A 166 16.48 27.71 -46.95
N SER A 167 16.05 28.47 -47.96
CA SER A 167 15.71 29.90 -47.82
C SER A 167 14.39 30.13 -47.07
N GLU A 168 14.11 31.37 -46.62
CA GLU A 168 12.83 31.70 -45.95
C GLU A 168 11.57 31.56 -46.83
N GLU A 169 11.74 31.28 -48.13
CA GLU A 169 10.66 31.06 -49.09
C GLU A 169 10.42 29.55 -49.28
N GLU A 170 11.49 28.77 -49.40
CA GLU A 170 11.47 27.30 -49.42
C GLU A 170 11.03 26.73 -48.06
N GLN A 171 11.57 27.24 -46.94
CA GLN A 171 11.14 26.88 -45.57
C GLN A 171 9.62 27.04 -45.34
N LYS A 172 8.93 27.96 -46.03
CA LYS A 172 7.46 28.09 -45.89
C LYS A 172 6.72 26.94 -46.57
N VAL A 173 7.23 26.50 -47.72
CA VAL A 173 6.70 25.34 -48.44
C VAL A 173 7.01 24.08 -47.65
N TRP A 174 8.26 23.92 -47.21
CA TRP A 174 8.69 22.80 -46.37
C TRP A 174 7.84 22.67 -45.10
N ILE A 175 7.59 23.76 -44.37
CA ILE A 175 6.73 23.76 -43.17
C ILE A 175 5.31 23.31 -43.52
N ALA A 176 4.75 23.78 -44.64
CA ALA A 176 3.40 23.38 -45.05
C ALA A 176 3.32 21.88 -45.41
N GLU A 177 4.35 21.34 -46.05
CA GLU A 177 4.46 19.92 -46.44
C GLU A 177 4.67 19.00 -45.23
N HIS A 178 5.51 19.39 -44.26
CA HIS A 178 5.90 18.55 -43.11
C HIS A 178 5.13 18.87 -41.81
N THR A 179 4.02 19.63 -41.88
CA THR A 179 3.26 20.04 -40.68
C THR A 179 2.66 18.85 -39.91
N THR A 180 2.22 17.79 -40.61
CA THR A 180 1.69 16.56 -40.01
C THR A 180 2.77 15.84 -39.21
N GLU A 181 3.90 15.56 -39.85
CA GLU A 181 5.06 14.89 -39.27
C GLU A 181 5.62 15.64 -38.04
N ILE A 182 5.81 16.96 -38.15
CA ILE A 182 6.21 17.79 -37.00
C ILE A 182 5.18 17.73 -35.87
N THR A 183 3.89 17.65 -36.17
CA THR A 183 2.85 17.54 -35.14
C THR A 183 2.87 16.18 -34.46
N HIS A 184 3.14 15.12 -35.19
CA HIS A 184 3.32 13.79 -34.61
C HIS A 184 4.58 13.72 -33.74
N LEU A 185 5.73 14.18 -34.24
CA LEU A 185 6.97 14.21 -33.45
C LEU A 185 6.80 15.01 -32.15
N GLU A 186 6.01 16.10 -32.17
CA GLU A 186 5.64 16.87 -30.99
C GLU A 186 4.73 16.09 -30.01
N ARG A 187 3.80 15.26 -30.51
CA ARG A 187 3.01 14.33 -29.67
C ARG A 187 3.90 13.24 -29.06
N ARG A 188 4.77 12.59 -29.82
CA ARG A 188 5.71 11.56 -29.33
C ARG A 188 6.64 12.14 -28.25
N LEU A 189 7.17 13.35 -28.46
CA LEU A 189 7.92 14.10 -27.44
C LEU A 189 7.09 14.39 -26.19
N LYS A 190 5.80 14.75 -26.33
CA LYS A 190 4.91 15.01 -25.20
C LYS A 190 4.67 13.76 -24.37
N ILE A 191 4.32 12.63 -25.00
CA ILE A 191 4.14 11.31 -24.34
C ILE A 191 5.42 10.93 -23.57
N MET A 192 6.59 11.09 -24.20
CA MET A 192 7.88 10.79 -23.56
C MET A 192 8.30 11.80 -22.47
N ALA A 193 7.74 13.02 -22.48
CA ALA A 193 7.94 14.01 -21.43
C ALA A 193 6.98 13.82 -20.25
N GLU A 194 5.79 13.26 -20.49
CA GLU A 194 4.79 12.86 -19.49
C GLU A 194 5.21 11.55 -18.77
N ASN A 195 5.99 10.68 -19.43
CA ASN A 195 6.76 9.58 -18.81
C ASN A 195 7.94 10.03 -17.90
N LYS A 196 7.89 11.23 -17.34
CA LYS A 196 8.65 11.56 -16.12
C LYS A 196 7.82 11.07 -14.94
N PRO A 197 8.36 10.23 -14.02
CA PRO A 197 7.56 9.70 -12.92
C PRO A 197 6.88 10.86 -12.21
N THR A 198 5.55 10.76 -12.05
CA THR A 198 4.73 11.83 -11.49
C THR A 198 5.16 12.11 -10.05
N ASN A 199 4.71 13.22 -9.48
CA ASN A 199 4.95 13.44 -8.04
C ASN A 199 4.36 12.30 -7.19
N ARG A 200 3.33 11.58 -7.68
CA ARG A 200 2.74 10.43 -6.99
C ARG A 200 3.63 9.20 -7.12
N GLU A 201 4.12 8.85 -8.32
CA GLU A 201 5.08 7.75 -8.49
C GLU A 201 6.38 7.98 -7.72
N ARG A 202 6.98 9.18 -7.77
CA ARG A 202 8.20 9.46 -7.01
C ARG A 202 8.01 9.37 -5.50
N LEU A 203 6.83 9.76 -5.00
CA LEU A 203 6.51 9.59 -3.59
C LEU A 203 6.31 8.10 -3.25
N ARG A 204 5.75 7.30 -4.15
CA ARG A 204 5.64 5.84 -4.02
C ARG A 204 7.03 5.21 -3.98
N GLU A 205 7.88 5.41 -5.00
CA GLU A 205 9.28 4.96 -5.05
C GLU A 205 10.06 5.30 -3.76
N ILE A 206 9.89 6.52 -3.24
CA ILE A 206 10.52 6.97 -2.00
C ILE A 206 9.93 6.28 -0.76
N THR A 207 8.64 5.99 -0.74
CA THR A 207 7.97 5.31 0.37
C THR A 207 8.35 3.83 0.39
N ASP A 208 8.26 3.15 -0.75
CA ASP A 208 8.69 1.76 -0.94
C ASP A 208 10.18 1.61 -0.54
N GLY A 209 11.03 2.57 -0.91
CA GLY A 209 12.43 2.63 -0.47
C GLY A 209 12.64 2.84 1.04
N ILE A 210 11.80 3.64 1.69
CA ILE A 210 11.80 3.78 3.16
C ILE A 210 11.38 2.47 3.82
N GLU A 211 10.35 1.80 3.30
CA GLU A 211 9.85 0.53 3.82
C GLU A 211 10.92 -0.57 3.75
N GLN A 212 11.60 -0.69 2.61
CA GLN A 212 12.74 -1.57 2.45
C GLN A 212 13.90 -1.20 3.41
N GLY A 213 14.23 0.10 3.51
CA GLY A 213 15.25 0.59 4.44
C GLY A 213 14.95 0.36 5.92
N ILE A 214 13.66 0.25 6.30
CA ILE A 214 13.23 -0.14 7.65
C ILE A 214 13.43 -1.65 7.86
N LYS A 215 13.09 -2.51 6.89
CA LYS A 215 13.31 -3.97 7.00
C LYS A 215 14.79 -4.30 7.21
N GLU A 216 15.63 -3.78 6.32
CA GLU A 216 17.09 -3.94 6.38
C GLU A 216 17.75 -3.36 7.64
N LEU A 217 17.06 -2.50 8.38
CA LEU A 217 17.64 -1.82 9.54
C LEU A 217 17.96 -2.79 10.68
N PHE A 218 17.17 -3.84 10.84
CA PHE A 218 17.19 -4.72 12.02
C PHE A 218 18.07 -5.97 11.87
N GLU A 219 18.67 -6.16 10.71
CA GLU A 219 19.48 -7.33 10.37
C GLU A 219 20.96 -7.22 10.84
N SER A 220 21.42 -6.06 11.36
CA SER A 220 22.85 -5.79 11.62
C SER A 220 23.13 -4.50 12.43
N GLU A 221 24.42 -4.12 12.54
CA GLU A 221 24.90 -2.82 13.05
C GLU A 221 24.19 -1.57 12.46
N LYS A 222 23.53 -1.72 11.30
CA LYS A 222 22.70 -0.69 10.66
C LYS A 222 21.82 0.04 11.67
N TYR A 223 21.23 -0.66 12.65
CA TYR A 223 20.38 -0.06 13.68
C TYR A 223 21.10 1.01 14.54
N MET A 224 22.29 0.72 15.07
CA MET A 224 23.06 1.70 15.87
C MET A 224 23.47 2.91 15.04
N ARG A 225 23.85 2.68 13.77
CA ARG A 225 24.19 3.75 12.82
C ARG A 225 22.97 4.64 12.54
N TYR A 226 21.77 4.07 12.41
CA TYR A 226 20.52 4.81 12.32
C TYR A 226 20.17 5.57 13.61
N LEU A 227 20.27 4.97 14.80
CA LEU A 227 20.02 5.69 16.07
C LEU A 227 20.98 6.89 16.24
N SER A 228 22.22 6.75 15.76
CA SER A 228 23.20 7.84 15.69
C SER A 228 22.79 8.95 14.69
N VAL A 229 22.17 8.62 13.54
CA VAL A 229 21.56 9.64 12.65
C VAL A 229 20.34 10.28 13.31
N MET A 230 19.48 9.47 13.91
CA MET A 230 18.25 9.90 14.57
C MET A 230 18.53 10.85 15.74
N SER A 231 19.59 10.64 16.53
CA SER A 231 19.98 11.58 17.60
C SER A 231 20.28 12.97 17.05
N ARG A 232 21.01 13.06 15.93
CA ARG A 232 21.31 14.33 15.23
C ARG A 232 20.08 14.97 14.59
N PHE A 233 19.19 14.16 14.00
CA PHE A 233 18.01 14.64 13.26
C PHE A 233 16.68 14.44 14.00
N HIS A 234 16.70 14.39 15.33
CA HIS A 234 15.56 14.15 16.24
C HIS A 234 14.36 15.11 16.14
N ARG A 235 14.37 16.04 15.18
CA ARG A 235 13.30 17.00 14.84
C ARG A 235 12.71 16.77 13.44
N TYR A 236 13.25 15.82 12.69
CA TYR A 236 12.71 15.32 11.42
C TYR A 236 11.90 14.05 11.69
N SER A 237 10.87 13.81 10.87
CA SER A 237 10.11 12.56 10.92
C SER A 237 11.01 11.35 10.70
N VAL A 238 10.56 10.16 11.14
CA VAL A 238 11.24 8.88 10.89
C VAL A 238 11.54 8.69 9.39
N ASN A 239 10.58 8.99 8.51
CA ASN A 239 10.77 8.95 7.06
C ASN A 239 11.94 9.81 6.58
N ASN A 240 12.01 11.07 7.02
CA ASN A 240 13.09 11.97 6.62
C ASN A 240 14.43 11.61 7.28
N THR A 241 14.40 11.08 8.50
CA THR A 241 15.58 10.56 9.20
C THR A 241 16.15 9.33 8.49
N MET A 242 15.28 8.39 8.10
CA MET A 242 15.63 7.20 7.31
C MET A 242 16.19 7.59 5.94
N LEU A 243 15.54 8.52 5.22
CA LEU A 243 16.06 9.02 3.95
C LEU A 243 17.44 9.67 4.08
N ILE A 244 17.70 10.42 5.15
CA ILE A 244 19.04 10.98 5.43
C ILE A 244 20.03 9.85 5.72
N TYR A 245 19.66 8.87 6.56
CA TYR A 245 20.49 7.71 6.89
C TYR A 245 20.90 6.91 5.64
N MET A 246 19.94 6.56 4.77
CA MET A 246 20.19 5.78 3.54
C MET A 246 21.08 6.52 2.53
N GLN A 247 21.00 7.85 2.45
CA GLN A 247 21.74 8.65 1.46
C GLN A 247 23.07 9.23 1.98
N LYS A 248 23.16 9.52 3.28
CA LYS A 248 24.32 10.15 3.93
C LYS A 248 24.31 9.93 5.46
N PRO A 249 24.72 8.74 5.96
CA PRO A 249 24.68 8.43 7.40
C PRO A 249 25.67 9.26 8.25
N ASP A 250 26.66 9.88 7.62
CA ASP A 250 27.59 10.83 8.24
C ASP A 250 27.05 12.27 8.33
N ALA A 251 25.86 12.57 7.79
CA ALA A 251 25.30 13.92 7.81
C ALA A 251 25.14 14.48 9.23
N THR A 252 25.53 15.73 9.45
CA THR A 252 25.49 16.38 10.78
C THR A 252 24.49 17.52 10.84
N LEU A 253 24.26 18.21 9.72
CA LEU A 253 23.27 19.31 9.65
C LEU A 253 22.85 19.52 8.20
N VAL A 254 21.56 19.32 7.90
CA VAL A 254 21.03 19.47 6.53
C VAL A 254 20.16 20.71 6.37
N ALA A 255 20.28 21.38 5.22
CA ALA A 255 19.40 22.47 4.84
C ALA A 255 19.23 22.58 3.32
N GLY A 256 18.13 23.21 2.87
CA GLY A 256 17.90 23.49 1.44
C GLY A 256 18.88 24.54 0.91
N TYR A 257 19.17 24.50 -0.40
CA TYR A 257 20.16 25.36 -1.07
C TYR A 257 20.02 26.86 -0.73
N ASN A 258 18.81 27.42 -0.83
CA ASN A 258 18.54 28.82 -0.50
C ASN A 258 18.74 29.11 0.99
N LYS A 259 18.42 28.16 1.89
CA LYS A 259 18.61 28.35 3.33
C LYS A 259 20.10 28.44 3.69
N TRP A 260 20.95 27.61 3.07
CA TRP A 260 22.40 27.74 3.18
C TRP A 260 22.88 29.13 2.73
N LYS A 261 22.43 29.57 1.56
CA LYS A 261 22.84 30.85 0.96
C LYS A 261 22.38 32.06 1.76
N ASP A 262 21.09 32.10 2.10
CA ASP A 262 20.40 33.32 2.55
C ASP A 262 20.40 33.47 4.09
N GLN A 263 20.45 32.36 4.85
CA GLN A 263 20.44 32.40 6.32
C GLN A 263 21.81 32.10 6.95
N PHE A 264 22.60 31.21 6.35
CA PHE A 264 23.89 30.77 6.90
C PHE A 264 25.10 31.38 6.20
N GLU A 265 24.91 32.14 5.10
CA GLU A 265 25.99 32.69 4.26
C GLU A 265 26.98 31.60 3.78
N ARG A 266 26.45 30.42 3.41
CA ARG A 266 27.18 29.27 2.85
C ARG A 266 26.63 28.90 1.48
N HIS A 267 27.47 28.38 0.61
CA HIS A 267 27.07 27.92 -0.72
C HIS A 267 27.42 26.44 -0.89
N VAL A 268 26.55 25.68 -1.55
CA VAL A 268 26.82 24.27 -1.89
C VAL A 268 27.99 24.20 -2.87
N LYS A 269 28.94 23.30 -2.62
CA LYS A 269 30.11 23.09 -3.47
C LYS A 269 29.69 22.56 -4.85
N LYS A 270 30.45 22.93 -5.88
CA LYS A 270 30.14 22.53 -7.26
C LYS A 270 30.40 21.04 -7.45
N GLY A 271 29.35 20.27 -7.78
CA GLY A 271 29.41 18.82 -8.02
C GLY A 271 28.75 17.99 -6.92
N GLU A 272 28.36 18.58 -5.80
CA GLU A 272 27.71 17.89 -4.69
C GLU A 272 26.30 17.39 -5.04
N HIS A 273 25.99 16.17 -4.63
CA HIS A 273 24.67 15.57 -4.79
C HIS A 273 23.76 15.91 -3.60
N GLY A 274 22.53 16.36 -3.88
CA GLY A 274 21.56 16.70 -2.85
C GLY A 274 20.86 15.46 -2.28
N ILE A 275 20.73 15.42 -0.95
CA ILE A 275 19.96 14.44 -0.19
C ILE A 275 18.47 14.72 -0.43
N THR A 276 17.70 13.68 -0.76
CA THR A 276 16.25 13.74 -0.96
C THR A 276 15.54 13.66 0.38
N ILE A 277 14.62 14.59 0.66
CA ILE A 277 13.68 14.50 1.78
C ILE A 277 12.26 14.82 1.31
N ILE A 278 11.26 14.38 2.05
CA ILE A 278 9.84 14.70 1.80
C ILE A 278 9.51 16.00 2.56
N ALA A 279 9.03 17.01 1.84
CA ALA A 279 8.61 18.28 2.44
C ALA A 279 7.15 18.61 2.11
N PRO A 280 6.37 19.16 3.07
CA PRO A 280 5.05 19.70 2.79
C PRO A 280 5.20 20.91 1.84
N THR A 281 4.34 20.95 0.83
CA THR A 281 4.15 22.07 -0.10
C THR A 281 2.65 22.11 -0.39
N PRO A 282 1.83 22.49 0.62
CA PRO A 282 0.39 22.58 0.45
C PRO A 282 0.03 23.56 -0.66
N TYR A 283 -1.10 23.32 -1.30
CA TYR A 283 -1.63 24.21 -2.34
C TYR A 283 -3.07 24.58 -2.02
N LYS A 284 -3.45 25.80 -2.41
CA LYS A 284 -4.79 26.30 -2.18
C LYS A 284 -5.72 25.88 -3.31
N LYS A 285 -6.88 25.32 -2.96
CA LYS A 285 -7.96 24.97 -3.89
C LYS A 285 -9.22 25.72 -3.47
N LYS A 286 -9.84 26.41 -4.41
CA LYS A 286 -11.21 26.92 -4.24
C LYS A 286 -12.20 25.79 -4.46
N ILE A 287 -13.17 25.67 -3.55
CA ILE A 287 -14.29 24.74 -3.66
C ILE A 287 -15.58 25.55 -3.47
N GLU A 288 -16.60 25.24 -4.27
CA GLU A 288 -17.95 25.75 -4.07
C GLU A 288 -18.66 24.88 -3.03
N GLU A 289 -18.89 25.42 -1.84
CA GLU A 289 -19.57 24.74 -0.73
C GLU A 289 -21.00 25.30 -0.61
N GLN A 290 -21.97 24.48 -0.21
CA GLN A 290 -23.35 24.97 -0.03
C GLN A 290 -23.41 25.93 1.15
N LYS A 291 -23.96 27.13 0.95
CA LYS A 291 -24.06 28.14 2.01
C LYS A 291 -25.16 27.73 2.99
N LEU A 292 -24.77 27.27 4.17
CA LEU A 292 -25.71 26.83 5.21
C LEU A 292 -26.15 28.00 6.10
N ASP A 293 -27.39 27.95 6.56
CA ASP A 293 -27.94 28.89 7.53
C ASP A 293 -27.28 28.68 8.92
N PRO A 294 -26.78 29.74 9.60
CA PRO A 294 -25.97 29.58 10.81
C PRO A 294 -26.69 28.93 12.01
N ASP A 295 -28.01 29.10 12.12
CA ASP A 295 -28.80 28.61 13.26
C ASP A 295 -29.44 27.23 12.96
N THR A 296 -29.79 26.97 11.71
CA THR A 296 -30.53 25.77 11.30
C THR A 296 -29.70 24.73 10.53
N LYS A 297 -28.49 25.09 10.08
CA LYS A 297 -27.62 24.28 9.18
C LYS A 297 -28.26 23.83 7.87
N ALA A 298 -29.42 24.37 7.49
CA ALA A 298 -30.09 24.05 6.23
C ALA A 298 -29.45 24.82 5.05
N PRO A 299 -29.44 24.28 3.82
CA PRO A 299 -28.97 25.01 2.64
C PRO A 299 -29.79 26.28 2.39
N ILE A 300 -29.13 27.43 2.30
CA ILE A 300 -29.78 28.70 1.97
C ILE A 300 -30.19 28.64 0.51
N LEU A 301 -31.50 28.76 0.26
CA LEU A 301 -32.06 28.83 -1.08
C LEU A 301 -32.14 30.28 -1.57
N ASP A 302 -31.86 30.49 -2.86
CA ASP A 302 -32.08 31.76 -3.54
C ASP A 302 -33.57 32.00 -3.84
N LYS A 303 -33.86 33.12 -4.52
CA LYS A 303 -35.23 33.53 -4.84
C LYS A 303 -35.94 32.62 -5.85
N ASP A 304 -35.18 31.79 -6.57
CA ASP A 304 -35.67 30.85 -7.57
C ASP A 304 -35.67 29.40 -7.05
N GLY A 305 -35.31 29.19 -5.77
CA GLY A 305 -35.33 27.90 -5.10
C GLY A 305 -34.08 27.04 -5.30
N LYS A 306 -32.98 27.62 -5.80
CA LYS A 306 -31.69 26.94 -5.93
C LYS A 306 -30.80 27.17 -4.72
N ILE A 307 -29.96 26.19 -4.40
CA ILE A 307 -29.00 26.28 -3.29
C ILE A 307 -27.93 27.32 -3.64
N VAL A 308 -27.74 28.30 -2.76
CA VAL A 308 -26.66 29.29 -2.85
C VAL A 308 -25.34 28.61 -2.50
N THR A 309 -24.36 28.65 -3.39
CA THR A 309 -22.98 28.21 -3.11
C THR A 309 -22.08 29.39 -2.72
N GLU A 310 -21.05 29.11 -1.93
CA GLU A 310 -20.01 30.05 -1.53
C GLU A 310 -18.62 29.49 -1.89
N GLU A 311 -17.76 30.31 -2.50
CA GLU A 311 -16.38 29.93 -2.79
C GLU A 311 -15.55 29.95 -1.49
N LYS A 312 -15.18 28.77 -1.00
CA LYS A 312 -14.26 28.59 0.14
C LYS A 312 -12.89 28.18 -0.37
N GLU A 313 -11.85 28.89 0.06
CA GLU A 313 -10.46 28.53 -0.24
C GLU A 313 -9.96 27.57 0.85
N ILE A 314 -9.78 26.28 0.49
CA ILE A 314 -9.18 25.28 1.38
C ILE A 314 -7.71 25.06 1.02
N GLU A 315 -6.88 24.79 2.03
CA GLU A 315 -5.48 24.44 1.86
C GLU A 315 -5.33 22.92 1.86
N ILE A 316 -5.00 22.35 0.70
CA ILE A 316 -4.85 20.90 0.54
C ILE A 316 -3.41 20.52 0.87
N PRO A 317 -3.18 19.63 1.87
CA PRO A 317 -1.85 19.13 2.16
C PRO A 317 -1.34 18.32 0.97
N MET A 318 -0.20 18.75 0.42
CA MET A 318 0.53 18.06 -0.62
C MET A 318 1.98 17.96 -0.19
N PHE A 319 2.59 16.80 -0.39
CA PHE A 319 4.01 16.58 -0.15
C PHE A 319 4.74 16.53 -1.48
N ARG A 320 6.04 16.86 -1.48
CA ARG A 320 6.91 16.62 -2.63
C ARG A 320 8.34 16.26 -2.19
N PRO A 321 9.07 15.48 -3.00
CA PRO A 321 10.50 15.30 -2.81
C PRO A 321 11.23 16.62 -3.05
N VAL A 322 12.08 17.02 -2.12
CA VAL A 322 12.98 18.19 -2.24
C VAL A 322 14.41 17.80 -1.94
N LYS A 323 15.36 18.60 -2.43
CA LYS A 323 16.79 18.39 -2.20
C LYS A 323 17.34 19.31 -1.09
N VAL A 324 17.98 18.70 -0.10
CA VAL A 324 18.78 19.36 0.93
C VAL A 324 20.24 18.93 0.83
N PHE A 325 21.12 19.65 1.50
CA PHE A 325 22.56 19.41 1.47
C PHE A 325 23.07 19.45 2.91
N ASP A 326 24.00 18.56 3.24
CA ASP A 326 24.70 18.57 4.52
C ASP A 326 25.74 19.70 4.58
N VAL A 327 26.08 20.17 5.78
CA VAL A 327 27.08 21.23 6.02
C VAL A 327 28.44 20.90 5.39
N SER A 328 28.88 19.64 5.37
CA SER A 328 30.13 19.21 4.73
C SER A 328 30.18 19.51 3.23
N GLN A 329 29.02 19.53 2.57
CA GLN A 329 28.82 19.81 1.15
C GLN A 329 28.78 21.32 0.85
N THR A 330 29.03 22.18 1.84
CA THR A 330 28.95 23.64 1.69
C THR A 330 30.24 24.34 2.11
N ASP A 331 30.54 25.47 1.48
CA ASP A 331 31.61 26.39 1.88
C ASP A 331 31.05 27.76 2.26
N GLY A 332 31.66 28.44 3.22
CA GLY A 332 31.23 29.75 3.70
C GLY A 332 31.60 29.99 5.17
N LYS A 333 30.90 30.92 5.83
CA LYS A 333 31.17 31.26 7.23
C LYS A 333 31.08 30.02 8.13
N PRO A 334 32.02 29.80 9.08
CA PRO A 334 31.90 28.72 10.04
C PRO A 334 30.61 28.89 10.85
N LEU A 335 29.86 27.81 11.00
CA LEU A 335 28.65 27.80 11.83
C LEU A 335 29.05 27.86 13.31
N PRO A 336 28.22 28.44 14.19
CA PRO A 336 28.40 28.24 15.62
C PRO A 336 28.30 26.74 15.95
N GLU A 337 29.31 26.21 16.65
CA GLU A 337 29.30 24.83 17.11
C GLU A 337 28.15 24.63 18.10
N LEU A 338 27.26 23.67 17.81
CA LEU A 338 26.37 23.09 18.83
C LEU A 338 27.25 22.22 19.74
N ALA A 339 27.84 22.86 20.75
CA ALA A 339 28.82 22.25 21.62
C ALA A 339 28.18 21.23 22.57
N SER A 340 28.42 19.93 22.31
CA SER A 340 28.45 18.86 23.33
C SER A 340 29.16 17.61 22.81
N SER A 341 30.44 17.72 22.46
CA SER A 341 31.32 16.54 22.37
C SER A 341 32.03 16.40 23.72
N LEU A 342 31.50 15.52 24.56
CA LEU A 342 31.82 15.41 25.98
C LEU A 342 32.54 14.08 26.25
N SER A 343 33.79 13.99 25.78
CA SER A 343 34.58 12.76 25.89
C SER A 343 34.87 12.40 27.36
N GLY A 344 34.41 11.22 27.78
CA GLY A 344 34.90 10.50 28.97
C GLY A 344 34.38 10.94 30.36
N ASN A 345 33.85 12.15 30.51
CA ASN A 345 33.23 12.63 31.77
C ASN A 345 32.01 13.50 31.46
N VAL A 346 30.98 13.48 32.33
CA VAL A 346 29.79 14.33 32.17
C VAL A 346 30.13 15.72 32.76
N PRO A 347 30.41 16.75 31.94
CA PRO A 347 30.83 18.04 32.45
C PRO A 347 29.65 18.70 33.15
N ASN A 348 29.89 19.20 34.36
CA ASN A 348 28.83 19.62 35.27
C ASN A 348 27.83 18.48 35.54
N TYR A 349 28.29 17.26 35.83
CA TYR A 349 27.46 16.10 36.23
C TYR A 349 26.33 16.48 37.20
N GLU A 350 26.61 17.26 38.25
CA GLU A 350 25.60 17.78 39.20
C GLU A 350 24.55 18.75 38.62
N ALA A 351 24.84 19.40 37.50
CA ALA A 351 23.87 20.21 36.75
C ALA A 351 23.11 19.36 35.72
N PHE A 352 23.77 18.37 35.11
CA PHE A 352 23.16 17.45 34.16
C PHE A 352 22.20 16.47 34.83
N MET A 353 22.59 15.85 35.95
CA MET A 353 21.72 15.04 36.79
C MET A 353 20.54 15.83 37.36
N GLU A 354 20.72 17.12 37.66
CA GLU A 354 19.62 17.99 38.04
C GLU A 354 18.67 18.30 36.85
N ALA A 355 19.20 18.44 35.63
CA ALA A 355 18.37 18.54 34.43
C ALA A 355 17.57 17.24 34.20
N LEU A 356 18.19 16.07 34.37
CA LEU A 356 17.50 14.77 34.31
C LEU A 356 16.39 14.66 35.37
N ARG A 357 16.64 15.07 36.63
CA ARG A 357 15.61 15.13 37.68
C ARG A 357 14.45 16.07 37.33
N ARG A 358 14.72 17.21 36.67
CA ARG A 358 13.66 18.14 36.19
C ARG A 358 12.89 17.59 34.98
N SER A 359 13.52 16.77 34.14
CA SER A 359 12.90 16.13 32.96
C SER A 359 12.15 14.83 33.26
N ALA A 360 12.40 14.21 34.41
CA ALA A 360 11.80 12.97 34.85
C ALA A 360 10.32 13.16 35.27
N PRO A 361 9.38 12.30 34.80
CA PRO A 361 7.98 12.32 35.25
C PRO A 361 7.80 11.98 36.73
N VAL A 362 8.74 11.23 37.31
CA VAL A 362 8.66 10.66 38.67
C VAL A 362 9.96 10.92 39.45
N PRO A 363 9.94 10.92 40.80
CA PRO A 363 11.15 11.11 41.60
C PRO A 363 12.21 10.03 41.35
N ILE A 364 13.46 10.47 41.23
CA ILE A 364 14.65 9.60 41.12
C ILE A 364 15.24 9.42 42.51
N THR A 365 15.41 8.17 42.94
CA THR A 365 16.06 7.76 44.20
C THR A 365 17.30 6.91 43.92
N PHE A 366 18.25 6.90 44.87
CA PHE A 366 19.45 6.07 44.79
C PHE A 366 19.39 4.97 45.84
N GLU A 367 19.48 3.70 45.42
CA GLU A 367 19.28 2.53 46.28
C GLU A 367 20.46 1.55 46.18
N ALA A 368 20.64 0.72 47.21
CA ALA A 368 21.61 -0.37 47.17
C ALA A 368 20.99 -1.56 46.42
N MET A 369 21.63 -1.99 45.34
CA MET A 369 21.10 -2.95 44.36
C MET A 369 22.16 -3.99 44.00
N ALA A 370 21.76 -5.06 43.31
CA ALA A 370 22.65 -6.13 42.90
C ALA A 370 23.67 -5.69 41.82
N ALA A 371 24.69 -6.52 41.58
CA ALA A 371 25.81 -6.17 40.69
C ALA A 371 25.41 -6.08 39.20
N ASP A 372 24.30 -6.70 38.84
CA ASP A 372 23.70 -6.90 37.52
C ASP A 372 22.55 -5.94 37.20
N THR A 373 22.12 -5.12 38.17
CA THR A 373 20.93 -4.26 38.04
C THR A 373 21.32 -2.79 38.23
N ASP A 374 21.37 -2.01 37.15
CA ASP A 374 21.77 -0.60 37.18
C ASP A 374 20.64 0.35 37.66
N GLY A 375 19.39 -0.01 37.37
CA GLY A 375 18.19 0.76 37.74
C GLY A 375 16.92 -0.09 37.70
N TYR A 376 15.81 0.51 38.15
CA TYR A 376 14.46 0.09 37.78
C TYR A 376 13.44 1.23 37.97
N PHE A 377 12.51 1.34 37.05
CA PHE A 377 11.28 2.12 37.20
C PHE A 377 10.21 1.30 37.92
N SER A 378 9.65 1.85 38.99
CA SER A 378 8.59 1.21 39.77
C SER A 378 7.23 1.84 39.47
N VAL A 379 6.41 1.16 38.66
CA VAL A 379 5.01 1.55 38.39
C VAL A 379 4.20 1.64 39.68
N ASP A 380 4.30 0.66 40.58
CA ASP A 380 3.51 0.61 41.83
C ASP A 380 3.88 1.71 42.83
N HIS A 381 5.12 2.19 42.83
CA HIS A 381 5.59 3.24 43.73
C HIS A 381 5.77 4.61 43.07
N GLN A 382 5.56 4.73 41.76
CA GLN A 382 5.77 5.94 40.96
C GLN A 382 7.14 6.59 41.27
N LYS A 383 8.21 5.79 41.20
CA LYS A 383 9.60 6.23 41.43
C LYS A 383 10.54 5.56 40.43
N ILE A 384 11.66 6.21 40.13
CA ILE A 384 12.83 5.60 39.51
C ILE A 384 13.84 5.32 40.62
N ALA A 385 14.41 4.11 40.66
CA ALA A 385 15.50 3.76 41.56
C ALA A 385 16.75 3.45 40.75
N ILE A 386 17.88 4.08 41.09
CA ILE A 386 19.17 3.90 40.43
C ILE A 386 20.18 3.34 41.44
N ARG A 387 21.04 2.43 41.00
CA ARG A 387 22.04 1.79 41.85
C ARG A 387 23.09 2.78 42.36
N GLN A 388 23.36 2.75 43.66
CA GLN A 388 24.45 3.51 44.28
C GLN A 388 25.84 2.97 43.89
N GLY A 389 26.79 3.87 43.65
CA GLY A 389 28.22 3.52 43.47
C GLY A 389 28.67 3.20 42.04
N MET A 390 27.82 3.43 41.04
CA MET A 390 28.20 3.33 39.62
C MET A 390 29.02 4.55 39.16
N SER A 391 29.68 4.44 38.00
CA SER A 391 30.34 5.60 37.35
C SER A 391 29.32 6.66 36.92
N GLU A 392 29.78 7.90 36.68
CA GLU A 392 28.90 8.99 36.20
C GLU A 392 28.19 8.62 34.88
N VAL A 393 28.91 8.00 33.94
CA VAL A 393 28.40 7.57 32.63
C VAL A 393 27.33 6.48 32.78
N GLN A 394 27.60 5.43 33.57
CA GLN A 394 26.60 4.39 33.86
C GLN A 394 25.38 4.97 34.57
N THR A 395 25.60 5.86 35.55
CA THR A 395 24.52 6.50 36.31
C THR A 395 23.62 7.33 35.40
N VAL A 396 24.18 8.11 34.47
CA VAL A 396 23.39 8.85 33.47
C VAL A 396 22.67 7.91 32.52
N SER A 397 23.36 6.91 31.94
CA SER A 397 22.76 5.96 30.99
C SER A 397 21.57 5.22 31.60
N ALA A 398 21.73 4.67 32.80
CA ALA A 398 20.66 4.04 33.56
C ALA A 398 19.54 5.03 33.88
N THR A 399 19.87 6.25 34.33
CA THR A 399 18.85 7.27 34.62
C THR A 399 18.02 7.64 33.39
N VAL A 400 18.64 7.77 32.22
CA VAL A 400 17.92 8.07 30.97
C VAL A 400 17.05 6.89 30.52
N HIS A 401 17.55 5.65 30.64
CA HIS A 401 16.80 4.42 30.37
C HIS A 401 15.55 4.32 31.28
N GLU A 402 15.70 4.52 32.60
CA GLU A 402 14.55 4.50 33.52
C GLU A 402 13.59 5.69 33.30
N ILE A 403 14.08 6.85 32.86
CA ILE A 403 13.21 7.95 32.45
C ILE A 403 12.41 7.55 31.20
N ALA A 404 13.00 6.83 30.23
CA ALA A 404 12.29 6.32 29.06
C ALA A 404 11.19 5.33 29.47
N HIS A 405 11.49 4.35 30.33
CA HIS A 405 10.50 3.45 30.94
C HIS A 405 9.36 4.21 31.64
N SER A 406 9.69 5.25 32.42
CA SER A 406 8.70 6.07 33.12
C SER A 406 7.87 7.01 32.21
N LYS A 407 8.32 7.28 30.98
CA LYS A 407 7.59 8.09 29.97
C LYS A 407 6.75 7.22 29.04
N LEU A 408 7.19 6.00 28.71
CA LEU A 408 6.48 5.09 27.81
C LEU A 408 5.52 4.14 28.55
N HIS A 409 6.03 3.47 29.60
CA HIS A 409 5.37 2.29 30.18
C HIS A 409 4.80 2.54 31.58
N ASN A 410 4.70 3.82 31.98
CA ASN A 410 4.03 4.25 33.21
C ASN A 410 2.50 4.20 33.11
N GLN A 411 1.97 3.01 32.84
CA GLN A 411 0.55 2.72 32.94
C GLN A 411 0.24 2.39 34.41
N LYS A 412 -0.42 3.32 35.11
CA LYS A 412 -0.98 3.06 36.46
C LYS A 412 -1.79 1.76 36.45
N LYS A 413 -1.77 0.96 37.52
CA LYS A 413 -2.69 -0.19 37.64
C LYS A 413 -4.13 0.29 37.65
N ILE A 414 -4.79 0.15 36.52
CA ILE A 414 -6.18 0.56 36.35
C ILE A 414 -7.08 -0.48 37.01
N GLN A 415 -7.69 -0.11 38.14
CA GLN A 415 -8.83 -0.85 38.69
C GLN A 415 -10.12 -0.24 38.15
N ILE A 416 -10.71 -0.89 37.14
CA ILE A 416 -11.95 -0.44 36.52
C ILE A 416 -13.12 -0.91 37.39
N ALA A 417 -13.86 0.04 37.96
CA ALA A 417 -15.12 -0.26 38.62
C ALA A 417 -16.21 -0.40 37.54
N ASN A 418 -16.76 -1.61 37.38
CA ASN A 418 -17.65 -2.05 36.30
C ASN A 418 -16.95 -2.13 34.93
N ASP A 419 -16.15 -3.17 34.75
CA ASP A 419 -15.49 -3.50 33.48
C ASP A 419 -16.45 -4.27 32.55
N GLU A 420 -17.40 -3.53 31.96
CA GLU A 420 -18.40 -4.07 31.02
C GLU A 420 -17.75 -4.52 29.69
N GLN A 421 -18.41 -5.40 28.94
CA GLN A 421 -17.96 -5.76 27.59
C GLN A 421 -18.32 -4.65 26.60
N TYR A 422 -17.30 -4.22 25.86
CA TYR A 422 -17.42 -3.28 24.75
C TYR A 422 -17.14 -4.02 23.43
N GLN A 423 -17.67 -3.48 22.33
CA GLN A 423 -17.40 -4.03 21.00
C GLN A 423 -16.07 -3.46 20.48
N GLU A 424 -15.20 -4.31 19.94
CA GLU A 424 -13.93 -3.87 19.35
C GLU A 424 -14.20 -3.19 17.99
N ILE A 425 -13.55 -2.04 17.79
CA ILE A 425 -13.68 -1.22 16.59
C ILE A 425 -12.32 -0.68 16.15
N GLU A 426 -12.26 -0.22 14.91
CA GLU A 426 -11.16 0.55 14.35
C GLU A 426 -11.73 1.89 13.86
N LEU A 427 -11.31 2.99 14.47
CA LEU A 427 -11.77 4.35 14.19
C LEU A 427 -10.60 5.16 13.60
N PHE A 428 -10.70 5.53 12.32
CA PHE A 428 -9.64 6.15 11.52
C PHE A 428 -8.29 5.40 11.60
N ASP A 429 -8.31 4.12 11.23
CA ASP A 429 -7.14 3.22 11.23
C ASP A 429 -6.50 3.03 12.64
N LYS A 430 -7.26 3.28 13.73
CA LYS A 430 -6.84 3.10 15.13
C LYS A 430 -7.82 2.25 15.94
N LEU A 431 -7.31 1.29 16.69
CA LEU A 431 -8.14 0.42 17.54
C LEU A 431 -8.81 1.19 18.70
N GLY A 432 -10.04 0.82 18.99
CA GLY A 432 -10.85 1.38 20.08
C GLY A 432 -11.95 0.42 20.54
N LEU A 433 -12.72 0.87 21.52
CA LEU A 433 -13.87 0.16 22.08
C LEU A 433 -15.15 1.00 21.94
N PHE A 434 -16.21 0.39 21.43
CA PHE A 434 -17.51 1.01 21.21
C PHE A 434 -18.55 0.59 22.26
N SER A 435 -19.43 1.53 22.60
CA SER A 435 -20.66 1.30 23.35
C SER A 435 -21.84 2.03 22.70
N ASN A 436 -22.97 1.35 22.57
CA ASN A 436 -24.27 1.99 22.30
C ASN A 436 -24.70 2.97 23.43
N GLY A 437 -24.13 2.83 24.63
CA GLY A 437 -24.42 3.67 25.78
C GLY A 437 -23.53 4.92 25.87
N ARG A 438 -23.85 5.81 26.80
CA ARG A 438 -22.97 6.91 27.20
C ARG A 438 -22.00 6.47 28.29
N ILE A 439 -20.71 6.69 28.07
CA ILE A 439 -19.66 6.32 29.04
C ILE A 439 -19.38 7.49 30.00
N ALA A 440 -19.26 7.16 31.29
CA ALA A 440 -18.99 8.13 32.35
C ALA A 440 -17.51 8.55 32.36
N ARG A 441 -17.20 9.70 31.76
CA ARG A 441 -15.83 10.23 31.61
C ARG A 441 -15.08 10.41 32.94
N ASP A 442 -15.80 10.75 34.02
CA ASP A 442 -15.20 11.08 35.33
C ASP A 442 -14.47 9.90 36.02
N ASN A 443 -14.75 8.66 35.60
CA ASN A 443 -14.14 7.44 36.13
C ASN A 443 -13.16 6.78 35.14
N LEU A 444 -12.87 7.41 34.00
CA LEU A 444 -12.00 6.80 33.00
C LEU A 444 -10.52 6.84 33.44
N PRO A 445 -9.72 5.85 33.01
CA PRO A 445 -8.31 5.81 33.35
C PRO A 445 -7.51 6.92 32.65
N GLU A 446 -6.44 7.39 33.29
CA GLU A 446 -5.52 8.34 32.69
C GLU A 446 -4.83 7.70 31.47
N GLY A 447 -4.90 8.36 30.31
CA GLY A 447 -4.47 7.82 29.02
C GLY A 447 -5.57 7.15 28.19
N VAL A 448 -6.80 7.03 28.70
CA VAL A 448 -7.98 6.60 27.92
C VAL A 448 -8.81 7.82 27.52
N TYR A 449 -8.99 8.01 26.22
CA TYR A 449 -9.78 9.09 25.64
C TYR A 449 -11.20 8.61 25.35
N CYS A 450 -12.20 9.49 25.50
CA CYS A 450 -13.61 9.15 25.24
C CYS A 450 -14.28 10.19 24.35
N TYR A 451 -14.72 9.73 23.20
CA TYR A 451 -15.42 10.50 22.17
C TYR A 451 -16.87 10.01 22.05
N ASP A 452 -17.77 10.88 21.62
CA ASP A 452 -19.16 10.53 21.31
C ASP A 452 -19.32 10.50 19.78
N LEU A 453 -19.96 9.46 19.24
CA LEU A 453 -20.41 9.41 17.86
C LEU A 453 -21.74 10.14 17.72
N ARG A 454 -21.84 10.97 16.69
CA ARG A 454 -23.06 11.67 16.30
C ARG A 454 -23.73 10.92 15.15
N GLY A 455 -25.00 10.58 15.38
CA GLY A 455 -25.91 10.09 14.37
C GLY A 455 -26.28 11.16 13.34
N SER A 456 -26.61 10.75 12.13
CA SER A 456 -27.17 11.64 11.11
C SER A 456 -28.49 12.27 11.60
N ASP A 457 -28.88 13.40 11.01
CA ASP A 457 -30.15 14.05 11.36
C ASP A 457 -31.37 13.34 10.71
N TYR A 458 -31.16 12.32 9.86
CA TYR A 458 -32.20 11.50 9.23
C TYR A 458 -32.34 10.12 9.88
N ASP A 459 -31.21 9.47 10.18
CA ASP A 459 -31.07 8.28 11.02
C ASP A 459 -30.08 8.57 12.17
N PRO A 460 -30.58 8.77 13.41
CA PRO A 460 -29.74 8.98 14.58
C PRO A 460 -28.88 7.78 15.00
N GLY A 461 -29.09 6.60 14.40
CA GLY A 461 -28.26 5.40 14.59
C GLY A 461 -27.05 5.34 13.66
N ASP A 462 -27.08 6.04 12.53
CA ASP A 462 -25.99 6.09 11.53
C ASP A 462 -24.92 7.13 11.92
N PRO A 463 -23.72 6.73 12.39
CA PRO A 463 -22.72 7.67 12.87
C PRO A 463 -22.04 8.41 11.72
N VAL A 464 -22.31 9.72 11.60
CA VAL A 464 -21.75 10.59 10.55
C VAL A 464 -20.54 11.40 10.99
N CYS A 465 -20.34 11.62 12.29
CA CYS A 465 -19.12 12.25 12.79
C CYS A 465 -18.78 11.89 14.24
N VAL A 466 -17.50 12.02 14.56
CA VAL A 466 -16.95 11.92 15.91
C VAL A 466 -16.86 13.33 16.50
N GLU A 467 -17.45 13.56 17.67
CA GLU A 467 -17.30 14.81 18.43
C GLU A 467 -16.73 14.50 19.83
N GLU A 468 -16.07 15.47 20.48
CA GLU A 468 -15.62 15.30 21.88
C GLU A 468 -16.80 14.99 22.81
N ARG A 469 -17.97 15.59 22.56
CA ARG A 469 -19.23 15.32 23.26
C ARG A 469 -20.46 15.70 22.43
N VAL A 470 -21.32 14.73 22.15
CA VAL A 470 -22.54 14.91 21.36
C VAL A 470 -23.73 15.16 22.28
N VAL A 471 -24.48 16.23 22.05
CA VAL A 471 -25.65 16.62 22.87
C VAL A 471 -26.97 16.08 22.32
N VAL A 472 -27.11 16.01 20.99
CA VAL A 472 -28.31 15.59 20.25
C VAL A 472 -27.87 14.64 19.13
N ASN A 473 -28.68 13.63 18.82
CA ASN A 473 -28.36 12.54 17.88
C ASN A 473 -27.07 11.82 18.29
N HIS A 474 -27.07 11.19 19.47
CA HIS A 474 -25.95 10.38 19.97
C HIS A 474 -26.13 8.94 19.47
N ALA A 475 -25.21 8.48 18.63
CA ALA A 475 -25.20 7.12 18.06
C ALA A 475 -24.43 6.12 18.92
N GLY A 476 -23.45 6.58 19.71
CA GLY A 476 -22.69 5.74 20.64
C GLY A 476 -21.47 6.47 21.21
N SER A 477 -20.69 5.79 22.04
CA SER A 477 -19.46 6.33 22.64
C SER A 477 -18.29 5.43 22.29
N VAL A 478 -17.12 6.02 22.06
CA VAL A 478 -15.88 5.31 21.75
C VAL A 478 -14.82 5.62 22.81
N LEU A 479 -14.13 4.58 23.28
CA LEU A 479 -12.90 4.67 24.07
C LEU A 479 -11.69 4.35 23.20
N MET A 480 -10.61 5.12 23.38
CA MET A 480 -9.35 4.93 22.66
C MET A 480 -8.15 5.08 23.60
N THR A 481 -7.08 4.35 23.33
CA THR A 481 -5.77 4.53 23.98
C THR A 481 -4.94 5.66 23.36
N GLU A 482 -5.26 6.04 22.12
CA GLU A 482 -4.66 7.18 21.44
C GLU A 482 -5.66 8.33 21.29
N PRO A 483 -5.20 9.59 21.35
CA PRO A 483 -6.05 10.72 21.03
C PRO A 483 -6.33 10.80 19.52
N LEU A 484 -7.50 11.36 19.19
CA LEU A 484 -7.86 11.82 17.85
C LEU A 484 -7.54 13.31 17.70
N GLU A 485 -6.94 13.68 16.57
CA GLU A 485 -6.74 15.07 16.18
C GLU A 485 -8.03 15.62 15.55
N LEU A 486 -8.92 16.19 16.37
CA LEU A 486 -10.13 16.85 15.90
C LEU A 486 -9.80 18.17 15.16
N THR A 487 -10.65 18.56 14.20
CA THR A 487 -10.52 19.83 13.47
C THR A 487 -10.77 21.06 14.36
N GLU A 488 -10.53 22.27 13.87
CA GLU A 488 -10.81 23.52 14.60
C GLU A 488 -12.29 23.66 15.03
N ASP A 489 -13.21 23.05 14.29
CA ASP A 489 -14.64 22.98 14.59
C ASP A 489 -15.04 21.80 15.51
N GLY A 490 -14.06 21.00 15.97
CA GLY A 490 -14.19 20.00 17.03
C GLY A 490 -14.80 18.68 16.60
N ARG A 491 -14.71 18.34 15.30
CA ARG A 491 -15.45 17.22 14.67
C ARG A 491 -14.57 16.47 13.67
N LEU A 492 -14.71 15.16 13.58
CA LEU A 492 -14.18 14.38 12.46
C LEU A 492 -15.34 13.72 11.72
N MET A 493 -15.50 14.04 10.43
CA MET A 493 -16.52 13.43 9.58
C MET A 493 -16.12 11.98 9.26
N LEU A 494 -17.08 11.07 9.40
CA LEU A 494 -16.96 9.68 8.96
C LEU A 494 -17.35 9.63 7.48
N THR A 495 -16.58 8.90 6.66
CA THR A 495 -16.86 8.72 5.23
C THR A 495 -16.92 7.23 4.88
N GLU A 496 -17.59 6.89 3.77
CA GLU A 496 -17.78 5.50 3.32
C GLU A 496 -16.46 4.72 3.15
N GLU A 497 -15.34 5.41 2.85
CA GLU A 497 -14.02 4.79 2.69
C GLU A 497 -13.14 4.85 3.96
N LYS A 498 -13.40 5.79 4.88
CA LYS A 498 -12.61 6.00 6.11
C LYS A 498 -13.46 6.59 7.23
N GLY A 499 -13.56 5.86 8.33
CA GLY A 499 -14.21 6.39 9.51
C GLY A 499 -14.21 5.41 10.67
N LEU A 500 -15.12 4.44 10.63
CA LEU A 500 -15.43 3.54 11.73
C LEU A 500 -15.72 2.14 11.19
N ASN A 501 -14.85 1.18 11.51
CA ASN A 501 -15.01 -0.23 11.22
C ASN A 501 -15.30 -1.00 12.50
N PHE A 502 -16.21 -1.96 12.47
CA PHE A 502 -16.45 -2.88 13.58
C PHE A 502 -15.67 -4.18 13.35
N THR A 503 -14.74 -4.52 14.24
CA THR A 503 -13.82 -5.67 14.03
C THR A 503 -14.43 -7.01 14.47
N GLY A 504 -15.72 -7.03 14.86
CA GLY A 504 -16.45 -8.22 15.30
C GLY A 504 -16.08 -8.74 16.70
N GLY A 505 -14.96 -8.30 17.26
CA GLY A 505 -14.52 -8.68 18.60
C GLY A 505 -15.33 -8.03 19.73
N PHE A 506 -15.26 -8.63 20.91
CA PHE A 506 -15.69 -8.02 22.17
C PHE A 506 -14.58 -8.17 23.20
N SER A 507 -14.31 -7.11 23.96
CA SER A 507 -13.42 -7.17 25.12
C SER A 507 -13.85 -6.18 26.19
N THR A 508 -13.45 -6.45 27.43
CA THR A 508 -13.57 -5.46 28.51
C THR A 508 -12.48 -4.41 28.37
N LEU A 509 -12.64 -3.23 28.98
CA LEU A 509 -11.61 -2.19 28.93
C LEU A 509 -10.29 -2.67 29.56
N SER A 510 -10.32 -3.52 30.61
CA SER A 510 -9.10 -4.15 31.14
C SER A 510 -8.44 -5.09 30.13
N GLN A 511 -9.22 -5.89 29.41
CA GLN A 511 -8.71 -6.84 28.41
C GLN A 511 -8.13 -6.13 27.20
N PHE A 512 -8.80 -5.09 26.70
CA PHE A 512 -8.32 -4.24 25.61
C PHE A 512 -6.98 -3.58 25.97
N LEU A 513 -6.89 -2.98 27.16
CA LEU A 513 -5.66 -2.37 27.66
C LEU A 513 -4.55 -3.40 27.89
N GLN A 514 -4.87 -4.66 28.18
CA GLN A 514 -3.88 -5.76 28.27
C GLN A 514 -3.46 -6.28 26.89
N LYS A 515 -4.37 -6.41 25.91
CA LYS A 515 -4.04 -6.76 24.52
C LYS A 515 -3.12 -5.71 23.88
N GLN A 516 -3.29 -4.44 24.23
CA GLN A 516 -2.47 -3.31 23.79
C GLN A 516 -1.13 -3.18 24.55
N ARG A 517 -0.82 -4.08 25.50
CA ARG A 517 0.51 -4.09 26.11
C ARG A 517 1.52 -4.65 25.12
N LYS A 518 2.53 -3.84 24.82
CA LYS A 518 3.74 -4.30 24.15
C LYS A 518 4.33 -5.46 24.95
N ASP A 519 4.88 -6.44 24.25
CA ASP A 519 5.67 -7.46 24.89
C ASP A 519 6.87 -6.81 25.61
N ARG A 520 7.31 -7.40 26.71
CA ARG A 520 8.38 -6.81 27.52
C ARG A 520 9.66 -6.60 26.71
N HIS A 521 9.94 -7.45 25.71
CA HIS A 521 11.14 -7.30 24.90
C HIS A 521 11.09 -5.98 24.12
N THR A 522 9.98 -5.66 23.46
CA THR A 522 9.72 -4.35 22.85
C THR A 522 9.79 -3.20 23.84
N GLU A 523 9.27 -3.35 25.05
CA GLU A 523 9.36 -2.31 26.08
C GLU A 523 10.83 -1.95 26.41
N GLU A 524 11.70 -2.94 26.58
CA GLU A 524 13.14 -2.74 26.81
C GLU A 524 13.85 -2.18 25.55
N VAL A 525 13.58 -2.70 24.34
CA VAL A 525 14.20 -2.23 23.08
C VAL A 525 13.93 -0.74 22.86
N GLU A 526 12.69 -0.28 23.07
CA GLU A 526 12.33 1.13 22.94
C GLU A 526 13.07 2.00 23.98
N ALA A 527 13.15 1.56 25.23
CA ALA A 527 13.82 2.28 26.31
C ALA A 527 15.34 2.37 26.12
N GLU A 528 16.00 1.27 25.73
CA GLU A 528 17.42 1.26 25.40
C GLU A 528 17.74 2.12 24.17
N SER A 529 16.91 2.05 23.12
CA SER A 529 17.08 2.85 21.91
C SER A 529 16.94 4.36 22.17
N ILE A 530 16.00 4.74 23.04
CA ILE A 530 15.86 6.13 23.51
C ILE A 530 17.09 6.52 24.35
N SER A 531 17.55 5.66 25.26
CA SER A 531 18.71 5.95 26.10
C SER A 531 19.98 6.14 25.27
N TYR A 532 20.25 5.25 24.32
CA TYR A 532 21.35 5.36 23.38
C TYR A 532 21.27 6.66 22.57
N ALA A 533 20.12 6.98 21.98
CA ALA A 533 19.97 8.17 21.16
C ALA A 533 20.16 9.48 21.96
N VAL A 534 19.65 9.54 23.18
CA VAL A 534 19.80 10.69 24.09
C VAL A 534 21.25 10.81 24.57
N CYS A 535 21.89 9.71 25.00
CA CYS A 535 23.29 9.71 25.42
C CYS A 535 24.21 10.12 24.26
N LYS A 536 24.00 9.57 23.06
CA LYS A 536 24.76 9.91 21.85
C LYS A 536 24.62 11.38 21.46
N TYR A 537 23.43 11.98 21.63
CA TYR A 537 23.21 13.41 21.39
C TYR A 537 24.06 14.30 22.31
N PHE A 538 24.14 13.96 23.61
CA PHE A 538 24.95 14.70 24.59
C PHE A 538 26.44 14.30 24.58
N GLY A 539 26.87 13.45 23.63
CA GLY A 539 28.26 13.02 23.50
C GLY A 539 28.72 11.99 24.54
N ILE A 540 27.78 11.33 25.22
CA ILE A 540 28.06 10.31 26.25
C ILE A 540 28.23 8.95 25.56
N GLU A 541 29.41 8.35 25.74
CA GLU A 541 29.74 7.05 25.14
C GLU A 541 29.18 5.90 25.98
N THR A 542 28.09 5.30 25.49
CA THR A 542 27.56 4.01 25.96
C THR A 542 28.24 2.88 25.19
N GLY A 543 28.54 1.76 25.85
CA GLY A 543 29.27 0.63 25.25
C GLY A 543 28.55 -0.02 24.05
N GLU A 544 29.32 -0.67 23.18
CA GLU A 544 28.85 -1.17 21.87
C GLU A 544 27.98 -2.45 21.97
N ASN A 545 28.02 -3.16 23.10
CA ASN A 545 27.34 -4.46 23.29
C ASN A 545 25.86 -4.39 23.68
N SER A 546 25.22 -3.22 23.74
CA SER A 546 23.84 -3.10 24.28
C SER A 546 22.76 -3.83 23.47
N PHE A 547 22.95 -4.04 22.16
CA PHE A 547 21.85 -4.38 21.25
C PHE A 547 21.92 -5.78 20.59
N GLY A 548 22.62 -6.73 21.22
CA GLY A 548 22.83 -8.09 20.66
C GLY A 548 21.56 -8.91 20.39
N TYR A 549 20.39 -8.46 20.88
CA TYR A 549 19.09 -9.11 20.72
C TYR A 549 18.19 -8.47 19.64
N ILE A 550 18.62 -7.40 18.95
CA ILE A 550 17.72 -6.65 18.05
C ILE A 550 17.23 -7.47 16.85
N ALA A 551 18.08 -8.32 16.28
CA ALA A 551 17.68 -9.20 15.17
C ALA A 551 16.53 -10.12 15.61
N SER A 552 16.67 -10.79 16.76
CA SER A 552 15.62 -11.62 17.36
C SER A 552 14.37 -10.84 17.78
N TRP A 553 14.50 -9.58 18.21
CA TRP A 553 13.33 -8.72 18.50
C TRP A 553 12.51 -8.42 17.25
N SER A 554 13.17 -8.20 16.11
CA SER A 554 12.49 -7.86 14.85
C SER A 554 11.84 -9.07 14.17
N GLN A 555 12.28 -10.27 14.49
CA GLN A 555 11.84 -11.50 13.85
C GLN A 555 10.37 -11.79 14.15
N GLY A 556 9.56 -11.90 13.08
CA GLY A 556 8.12 -12.15 13.18
C GLY A 556 7.25 -10.92 13.44
N LYS A 557 7.82 -9.71 13.51
CA LYS A 557 7.05 -8.46 13.60
C LYS A 557 6.66 -7.94 12.23
N GLU A 558 5.45 -7.38 12.13
CA GLU A 558 5.05 -6.64 10.93
C GLU A 558 5.83 -5.32 10.77
N LEU A 559 6.01 -4.89 9.52
CA LEU A 559 6.62 -3.60 9.20
C LEU A 559 5.91 -2.41 9.88
N LYS A 560 4.59 -2.50 10.07
CA LYS A 560 3.79 -1.49 10.78
C LYS A 560 4.22 -1.36 12.25
N GLU A 561 4.46 -2.47 12.95
CA GLU A 561 4.93 -2.47 14.34
C GLU A 561 6.33 -1.87 14.46
N LEU A 562 7.26 -2.34 13.62
CA LEU A 562 8.65 -1.86 13.61
C LEU A 562 8.69 -0.35 13.36
N ARG A 563 7.87 0.13 12.42
CA ARG A 563 7.69 1.56 12.11
C ARG A 563 7.12 2.33 13.31
N ALA A 564 6.07 1.83 13.96
CA ALA A 564 5.46 2.47 15.12
C ALA A 564 6.42 2.57 16.32
N SER A 565 7.26 1.54 16.53
CA SER A 565 8.35 1.59 17.51
C SER A 565 9.40 2.65 17.17
N LEU A 566 9.85 2.73 15.91
CA LEU A 566 10.76 3.79 15.47
C LEU A 566 10.18 5.21 15.64
N GLU A 567 8.88 5.40 15.40
CA GLU A 567 8.20 6.68 15.63
C GLU A 567 8.09 7.02 17.12
N THR A 568 7.79 6.02 17.96
CA THR A 568 7.78 6.13 19.43
C THR A 568 9.16 6.53 19.96
N ILE A 569 10.22 5.87 19.50
CA ILE A 569 11.62 6.13 19.87
C ILE A 569 12.03 7.54 19.44
N ASN A 570 11.78 7.93 18.18
CA ASN A 570 12.15 9.24 17.63
C ASN A 570 11.43 10.38 18.38
N LYS A 571 10.11 10.26 18.58
CA LYS A 571 9.29 11.26 19.30
C LYS A 571 9.75 11.41 20.75
N THR A 572 9.91 10.31 21.47
CA THR A 572 10.24 10.33 22.90
C THR A 572 11.67 10.79 23.16
N SER A 573 12.65 10.31 22.37
CA SER A 573 14.03 10.80 22.44
C SER A 573 14.10 12.29 22.08
N GLY A 574 13.40 12.73 21.03
CA GLY A 574 13.37 14.14 20.63
C GLY A 574 12.75 15.07 21.68
N THR A 575 11.69 14.63 22.37
CA THR A 575 11.12 15.34 23.52
C THR A 575 12.09 15.38 24.71
N LEU A 576 12.66 14.23 25.08
CA LEU A 576 13.57 14.12 26.24
C LEU A 576 14.86 14.94 26.03
N ILE A 577 15.45 14.91 24.83
CA ILE A 577 16.56 15.79 24.44
C ILE A 577 16.18 17.26 24.63
N SER A 578 15.00 17.67 24.14
CA SER A 578 14.54 19.07 24.21
C SER A 578 14.26 19.53 25.64
N ASP A 579 13.70 18.66 26.49
CA ASP A 579 13.47 18.91 27.92
C ASP A 579 14.80 19.04 28.68
N ILE A 580 15.75 18.12 28.48
CA ILE A 580 17.09 18.17 29.08
C ILE A 580 17.85 19.42 28.61
N GLU A 581 17.85 19.73 27.30
CA GLU A 581 18.45 20.96 26.76
C GLU A 581 17.91 22.22 27.45
N ARG A 582 16.58 22.31 27.62
CA ARG A 582 15.90 23.45 28.25
C ARG A 582 16.32 23.58 29.71
N HIS A 583 16.18 22.51 30.50
CA HIS A 583 16.49 22.55 31.93
C HIS A 583 17.99 22.70 32.21
N TYR A 584 18.86 22.11 31.40
CA TYR A 584 20.31 22.30 31.52
C TYR A 584 20.71 23.76 31.26
N LYS A 585 20.13 24.42 30.24
CA LYS A 585 20.36 25.85 29.97
C LYS A 585 19.82 26.75 31.08
N GLU A 586 18.68 26.42 31.67
CA GLU A 586 18.14 27.09 32.86
C GLU A 586 19.07 26.96 34.07
N ILE A 587 19.51 25.74 34.39
CA ILE A 587 20.40 25.44 35.52
C ILE A 587 21.78 26.11 35.35
N CYS A 588 22.34 26.10 34.14
CA CYS A 588 23.61 26.80 33.87
C CYS A 588 23.46 28.31 34.13
N LYS A 589 22.34 28.91 33.72
CA LYS A 589 22.03 30.32 33.98
C LYS A 589 21.77 30.61 35.47
N GLU A 590 21.09 29.71 36.19
CA GLU A 590 20.87 29.80 37.64
C GLU A 590 22.20 29.74 38.43
N ARG A 591 23.11 28.84 38.02
CA ARG A 591 24.38 28.57 38.71
C ARG A 591 25.56 29.43 38.22
N GLY A 592 25.38 30.24 37.17
CA GLY A 592 26.45 31.05 36.57
C GLY A 592 27.51 30.24 35.82
N ILE A 593 27.14 29.04 35.36
CA ILE A 593 28.01 28.14 34.57
C ILE A 593 27.95 28.61 33.11
N ASP A 594 29.11 28.77 32.47
CA ASP A 594 29.20 28.97 31.02
C ASP A 594 29.11 27.61 30.30
N PRO A 595 28.03 27.32 29.55
CA PRO A 595 27.89 26.05 28.84
C PRO A 595 28.85 25.89 27.65
N HIS A 596 29.63 26.92 27.31
CA HIS A 596 30.60 26.91 26.21
C HIS A 596 32.07 26.97 26.69
N ALA A 597 32.32 26.91 28.00
CA ALA A 597 33.68 26.86 28.54
C ALA A 597 34.36 25.53 28.17
N LYS A 598 35.41 25.58 27.35
CA LYS A 598 36.30 24.42 27.12
C LYS A 598 37.04 24.10 28.41
N VAL A 599 36.79 22.92 28.96
CA VAL A 599 37.64 22.33 30.00
C VAL A 599 38.86 21.74 29.30
N GLU A 600 40.05 22.24 29.61
CA GLU A 600 41.29 21.53 29.24
C GLU A 600 41.33 20.21 30.03
N PRO A 601 41.61 19.06 29.41
CA PRO A 601 41.65 17.79 30.12
C PRO A 601 42.77 17.81 31.17
N GLU A 602 42.39 17.69 32.45
CA GLU A 602 43.37 17.43 33.50
C GLU A 602 44.07 16.08 33.23
N PRO A 603 45.40 15.98 33.44
CA PRO A 603 46.10 14.71 33.27
C PRO A 603 45.67 13.73 34.36
N ALA A 604 44.89 12.72 33.98
CA ALA A 604 44.50 11.64 34.87
C ALA A 604 45.75 10.90 35.43
N PRO A 605 45.69 10.39 36.68
CA PRO A 605 46.82 9.68 37.27
C PRO A 605 47.18 8.42 36.47
N ILE A 606 48.46 8.28 36.14
CA ILE A 606 48.99 7.07 35.51
C ILE A 606 49.09 5.97 36.58
N GLU A 607 48.13 5.06 36.62
CA GLU A 607 48.33 3.75 37.25
C GLU A 607 49.18 2.86 36.34
N GLN A 608 50.15 2.16 36.93
CA GLN A 608 51.15 1.39 36.20
C GLN A 608 50.67 -0.05 36.00
N PRO A 609 50.67 -0.59 34.76
CA PRO A 609 50.62 -2.02 34.56
C PRO A 609 52.03 -2.59 34.80
N GLU A 610 52.24 -3.23 35.95
CA GLU A 610 53.41 -4.07 36.20
C GLU A 610 53.28 -5.44 35.50
N ASP A 611 54.41 -6.09 35.24
CA ASP A 611 54.57 -7.45 34.69
C ASP A 611 54.16 -7.73 33.21
N ALA A 612 54.80 -7.02 32.29
CA ALA A 612 55.04 -7.48 30.92
C ALA A 612 56.51 -7.91 30.69
N ALA A 613 56.90 -9.11 31.15
CA ALA A 613 58.22 -9.69 30.85
C ALA A 613 58.26 -11.24 30.91
N LYS A 614 58.53 -11.87 29.74
CA LYS A 614 58.35 -13.30 29.34
C LYS A 614 56.94 -13.51 28.78
N VAL A 615 56.75 -14.02 27.56
CA VAL A 615 57.53 -15.05 26.85
C VAL A 615 57.94 -14.60 25.44
N SER A 616 59.17 -14.92 25.04
CA SER A 616 59.65 -14.88 23.65
C SER A 616 59.57 -16.27 23.01
N ASP A 617 59.51 -16.32 21.68
CA ASP A 617 59.43 -17.52 20.80
C ASP A 617 58.07 -18.25 20.74
N ARG A 618 57.15 -17.69 19.95
CA ARG A 618 56.31 -18.46 19.01
C ARG A 618 56.29 -17.74 17.66
N GLN A 619 56.44 -18.49 16.56
CA GLN A 619 56.43 -17.94 15.20
C GLN A 619 55.01 -17.48 14.84
N GLN A 620 54.88 -16.26 14.30
CA GLN A 620 53.65 -15.83 13.66
C GLN A 620 53.47 -16.62 12.35
N THR A 621 52.50 -17.53 12.34
CA THR A 621 51.82 -18.01 11.12
C THR A 621 50.53 -17.21 11.02
N GLY A 622 50.41 -16.39 9.99
CA GLY A 622 49.31 -15.43 9.86
C GLY A 622 47.93 -16.06 9.64
N ASP A 623 46.93 -15.24 9.94
CA ASP A 623 45.61 -15.18 9.32
C ASP A 623 44.56 -16.25 9.72
N LEU A 624 44.90 -17.25 10.55
CA LEU A 624 43.90 -18.18 11.14
C LEU A 624 44.25 -18.62 12.57
N THR A 625 43.28 -18.50 13.49
CA THR A 625 43.35 -18.93 14.90
C THR A 625 42.19 -19.85 15.28
N TYR A 626 42.27 -20.58 16.40
CA TYR A 626 41.19 -21.45 16.90
C TYR A 626 40.51 -20.89 18.15
N TYR A 627 39.26 -21.28 18.38
CA TYR A 627 38.53 -21.05 19.62
C TYR A 627 37.79 -22.30 20.11
N VAL A 628 37.46 -22.34 21.40
CA VAL A 628 36.69 -23.40 22.07
C VAL A 628 35.58 -22.76 22.89
N ALA A 629 34.37 -23.31 22.82
CA ALA A 629 33.24 -22.88 23.62
C ALA A 629 32.55 -24.05 24.34
N GLU A 630 32.10 -23.82 25.58
CA GLU A 630 31.22 -24.74 26.33
C GLU A 630 29.83 -24.88 25.67
N CYS A 631 29.41 -23.89 24.86
CA CYS A 631 28.19 -23.93 24.07
C CYS A 631 28.40 -23.26 22.70
N MET A 632 28.28 -23.98 21.59
CA MET A 632 28.43 -23.42 20.24
C MET A 632 27.22 -22.58 19.79
N GLU A 633 26.04 -22.84 20.34
CA GLU A 633 24.82 -22.06 20.09
C GLU A 633 24.87 -20.69 20.78
N PHE A 634 25.48 -20.63 21.96
CA PHE A 634 25.69 -19.40 22.74
C PHE A 634 27.13 -19.33 23.29
N PRO A 635 28.15 -19.01 22.46
CA PRO A 635 29.56 -19.02 22.90
C PRO A 635 29.86 -18.12 24.10
N ASN A 636 29.07 -17.07 24.30
CA ASN A 636 29.19 -16.11 25.40
C ASN A 636 28.51 -16.56 26.71
N LEU A 637 27.78 -17.69 26.71
CA LEU A 637 27.07 -18.25 27.88
C LEU A 637 27.75 -19.52 28.39
N GLY A 638 29.04 -19.41 28.73
CA GLY A 638 29.83 -20.50 29.29
C GLY A 638 31.32 -20.20 29.31
N GLU A 639 32.13 -21.24 29.46
CA GLU A 639 33.58 -21.18 29.32
C GLU A 639 33.97 -21.03 27.83
N TYR A 640 34.66 -19.92 27.49
CA TYR A 640 35.09 -19.57 26.13
C TYR A 640 36.59 -19.23 26.12
N HIS A 641 37.32 -19.77 25.14
CA HIS A 641 38.76 -19.56 24.96
C HIS A 641 39.08 -19.33 23.48
N ASP A 642 39.78 -18.24 23.15
CA ASP A 642 40.11 -17.82 21.78
C ASP A 642 41.62 -17.68 21.54
N ASN A 643 42.01 -17.33 20.29
CA ASN A 643 43.39 -17.12 19.87
C ASN A 643 44.32 -18.33 20.15
N LEU A 644 43.76 -19.54 20.02
CA LEU A 644 44.42 -20.81 20.35
C LEU A 644 45.13 -21.42 19.14
N SER A 645 46.15 -22.24 19.39
CA SER A 645 46.60 -23.25 18.43
C SER A 645 45.69 -24.49 18.47
N LEU A 646 45.68 -25.29 17.39
CA LEU A 646 44.88 -26.52 17.30
C LEU A 646 45.13 -27.48 18.49
N GLU A 647 46.39 -27.65 18.91
CA GLU A 647 46.76 -28.49 20.06
C GLU A 647 46.18 -27.97 21.39
N GLU A 648 46.13 -26.64 21.55
CA GLU A 648 45.56 -25.98 22.74
C GLU A 648 44.03 -26.05 22.74
N ALA A 649 43.40 -25.89 21.57
CA ALA A 649 41.96 -26.03 21.40
C ALA A 649 41.46 -27.45 21.70
N ILE A 650 42.12 -28.49 21.17
CA ILE A 650 41.76 -29.89 21.45
C ILE A 650 41.90 -30.20 22.96
N ARG A 651 42.97 -29.71 23.61
CA ARG A 651 43.16 -29.91 25.06
C ARG A 651 42.04 -29.27 25.87
N ILE A 652 41.71 -28.01 25.60
CA ILE A 652 40.65 -27.28 26.33
C ILE A 652 39.29 -27.93 26.08
N TYR A 653 38.97 -28.30 24.84
CA TYR A 653 37.75 -29.05 24.51
C TYR A 653 37.64 -30.37 25.30
N GLN A 654 38.74 -31.10 25.52
CA GLN A 654 38.75 -32.32 26.35
C GLN A 654 38.60 -32.04 27.86
N GLU A 655 39.07 -30.90 28.35
CA GLU A 655 38.98 -30.51 29.76
C GLU A 655 37.57 -30.03 30.19
N ILE A 656 36.75 -29.50 29.26
CA ILE A 656 35.36 -29.08 29.53
C ILE A 656 34.47 -30.31 29.85
N PRO A 657 33.88 -30.42 31.06
CA PRO A 657 33.04 -31.56 31.43
C PRO A 657 31.69 -31.53 30.72
N ALA A 658 31.28 -32.66 30.11
CA ALA A 658 30.00 -32.79 29.39
C ALA A 658 28.73 -32.74 30.28
N GLU A 659 28.88 -32.43 31.57
CA GLU A 659 27.82 -32.48 32.60
C GLU A 659 27.38 -31.09 33.06
N ARG A 660 27.96 -30.01 32.50
CA ARG A 660 27.64 -28.61 32.84
C ARG A 660 26.69 -28.00 31.80
N MET A 661 25.41 -27.92 32.17
CA MET A 661 24.32 -27.31 31.39
C MET A 661 24.06 -27.96 30.02
N ASN A 662 22.91 -27.61 29.41
CA ASN A 662 22.42 -28.23 28.17
C ASN A 662 23.10 -27.67 26.90
N GLY A 663 24.35 -27.21 26.99
CA GLY A 663 25.10 -26.62 25.87
C GLY A 663 25.87 -27.67 25.08
N ILE A 664 25.97 -27.49 23.77
CA ILE A 664 26.78 -28.36 22.91
C ILE A 664 28.18 -27.72 22.78
N LYS A 665 29.17 -28.25 23.50
CA LYS A 665 30.56 -27.77 23.41
C LYS A 665 31.18 -28.04 22.04
N GLY A 666 32.16 -27.23 21.63
CA GLY A 666 32.77 -27.36 20.31
C GLY A 666 34.06 -26.57 20.09
N ILE A 667 34.60 -26.68 18.88
CA ILE A 667 35.82 -26.01 18.40
C ILE A 667 35.49 -25.30 17.09
N GLY A 668 35.96 -24.06 16.93
CA GLY A 668 35.87 -23.31 15.69
C GLY A 668 37.21 -22.69 15.26
N PHE A 669 37.26 -22.14 14.04
CA PHE A 669 38.35 -21.28 13.58
C PHE A 669 37.91 -19.82 13.53
N GLU A 670 38.86 -18.91 13.48
CA GLU A 670 38.67 -17.49 13.22
C GLU A 670 39.66 -17.07 12.13
N LEU A 671 39.14 -16.64 10.98
CA LEU A 671 39.94 -16.05 9.89
C LEU A 671 40.16 -14.56 10.16
N LYS A 672 41.35 -14.04 9.83
CA LYS A 672 41.71 -12.61 9.96
C LYS A 672 42.35 -12.12 8.67
N ASP A 673 41.57 -12.15 7.59
CA ASP A 673 42.03 -11.92 6.22
C ASP A 673 41.42 -10.67 5.54
N GLY A 674 40.57 -9.90 6.22
CA GLY A 674 39.94 -8.69 5.68
C GLY A 674 38.77 -8.95 4.74
N SER A 675 38.26 -10.19 4.69
CA SER A 675 37.11 -10.57 3.85
C SER A 675 35.76 -10.35 4.55
N ASP A 676 34.67 -10.41 3.79
CA ASP A 676 33.30 -10.44 4.34
C ASP A 676 33.00 -11.72 5.16
N TYR A 677 33.95 -12.66 5.22
CA TYR A 677 33.92 -13.89 6.03
C TYR A 677 34.93 -13.85 7.21
N GLU A 678 35.50 -12.67 7.53
CA GLU A 678 36.32 -12.48 8.73
C GLU A 678 35.47 -12.63 10.01
N GLY A 679 35.87 -13.54 10.90
CA GLY A 679 35.16 -13.83 12.14
C GLY A 679 35.23 -15.30 12.59
N PRO A 680 34.63 -15.63 13.75
CA PRO A 680 34.61 -16.98 14.31
C PRO A 680 33.58 -17.87 13.59
N PHE A 681 33.99 -19.08 13.21
CA PHE A 681 33.16 -20.08 12.53
C PHE A 681 33.26 -21.48 13.17
N PRO A 682 32.13 -22.18 13.44
CA PRO A 682 32.14 -23.54 13.98
C PRO A 682 32.82 -24.55 13.03
N ILE A 683 33.53 -25.54 13.59
CA ILE A 683 34.00 -26.71 12.82
C ILE A 683 33.50 -28.01 13.45
N LEU A 684 33.70 -28.15 14.76
CA LEU A 684 33.30 -29.28 15.58
C LEU A 684 32.21 -28.82 16.54
N THR A 685 31.03 -29.43 16.45
CA THR A 685 29.91 -29.18 17.35
C THR A 685 29.51 -30.52 17.98
N GLY A 686 29.67 -30.65 19.30
CA GLY A 686 29.42 -31.90 20.00
C GLY A 686 30.48 -32.94 19.64
N GLN A 687 30.07 -34.02 18.96
CA GLN A 687 30.96 -35.07 18.45
C GLN A 687 31.10 -35.04 16.91
N THR A 688 30.58 -33.97 16.27
CA THR A 688 30.37 -33.94 14.83
C THR A 688 31.15 -32.79 14.18
N ILE A 689 31.97 -33.11 13.19
CA ILE A 689 32.66 -32.17 12.31
C ILE A 689 31.78 -31.93 11.09
N ASP A 690 31.33 -30.69 10.90
CA ASP A 690 30.46 -30.31 9.79
C ASP A 690 31.29 -29.84 8.59
N LEU A 691 31.63 -30.78 7.70
CA LEU A 691 32.29 -30.45 6.43
C LEU A 691 31.29 -29.87 5.42
N ASP A 692 30.03 -30.30 5.42
CA ASP A 692 29.04 -29.90 4.40
C ASP A 692 28.79 -28.39 4.44
N THR A 693 28.59 -27.80 5.62
CA THR A 693 28.42 -26.35 5.74
C THR A 693 29.69 -25.59 5.30
N ILE A 694 30.88 -26.11 5.59
CA ILE A 694 32.16 -25.52 5.15
C ILE A 694 32.35 -25.64 3.62
N GLN A 695 31.88 -26.73 2.99
CA GLN A 695 31.93 -26.91 1.54
C GLN A 695 30.80 -26.16 0.81
N ALA A 696 29.67 -25.87 1.46
CA ALA A 696 28.57 -25.09 0.89
C ALA A 696 28.98 -23.62 0.68
N ILE A 697 29.83 -23.06 1.55
CA ILE A 697 30.34 -21.69 1.44
C ILE A 697 31.51 -21.65 0.45
N ASP A 698 31.29 -21.09 -0.74
CA ASP A 698 32.30 -21.03 -1.82
C ASP A 698 33.66 -20.47 -1.35
N TYR A 699 33.65 -19.43 -0.51
CA TYR A 699 34.88 -18.85 0.04
C TYR A 699 35.68 -19.84 0.90
N TYR A 700 35.02 -20.63 1.75
CA TYR A 700 35.67 -21.62 2.61
C TYR A 700 36.04 -22.91 1.88
N ARG A 701 35.26 -23.30 0.86
CA ARG A 701 35.59 -24.37 -0.09
C ARG A 701 36.95 -24.10 -0.76
N ASP A 702 37.13 -22.88 -1.24
CA ASP A 702 38.32 -22.50 -2.03
C ASP A 702 39.51 -21.99 -1.17
N ASN A 703 39.29 -21.61 0.10
CA ASN A 703 40.34 -21.11 0.98
C ASN A 703 41.30 -22.24 1.47
N PRO A 704 42.60 -22.23 1.09
CA PRO A 704 43.53 -23.29 1.45
C PRO A 704 43.82 -23.44 2.95
N LEU A 705 43.67 -22.37 3.75
CA LEU A 705 43.90 -22.40 5.19
C LEU A 705 42.74 -23.09 5.91
N VAL A 706 41.50 -22.84 5.49
CA VAL A 706 40.30 -23.52 6.01
C VAL A 706 40.34 -25.00 5.64
N GLN A 707 40.58 -25.33 4.37
CA GLN A 707 40.67 -26.72 3.91
C GLN A 707 41.82 -27.51 4.56
N LYS A 708 42.89 -26.82 4.99
CA LYS A 708 43.97 -27.41 5.80
C LYS A 708 43.53 -27.62 7.24
N THR A 709 42.90 -26.61 7.85
CA THR A 709 42.39 -26.63 9.23
C THR A 709 41.44 -27.80 9.49
N VAL A 710 40.44 -28.01 8.63
CA VAL A 710 39.49 -29.12 8.81
C VAL A 710 40.17 -30.48 8.68
N LYS A 711 41.14 -30.62 7.77
CA LYS A 711 41.91 -31.87 7.60
C LYS A 711 42.83 -32.15 8.80
N GLU A 712 43.44 -31.12 9.38
CA GLU A 712 44.29 -31.26 10.57
C GLU A 712 43.45 -31.58 11.82
N LEU A 713 42.28 -30.97 11.99
CA LEU A 713 41.34 -31.30 13.08
C LEU A 713 40.80 -32.73 12.97
N ALA A 714 40.30 -33.13 11.79
CA ALA A 714 39.78 -34.48 11.57
C ALA A 714 40.86 -35.58 11.70
N ALA A 715 42.12 -35.26 11.37
CA ALA A 715 43.25 -36.17 11.59
C ALA A 715 43.68 -36.25 13.07
N ALA A 716 43.47 -35.18 13.85
CA ALA A 716 43.82 -35.11 15.26
C ALA A 716 42.74 -35.68 16.20
N MET A 717 41.48 -35.71 15.76
CA MET A 717 40.32 -36.25 16.49
C MET A 717 39.57 -37.31 15.65
N PRO A 718 40.21 -38.46 15.33
CA PRO A 718 39.66 -39.48 14.44
C PRO A 718 38.43 -40.24 14.98
N GLU A 719 38.07 -40.00 16.25
CA GLU A 719 36.85 -40.51 16.90
C GLU A 719 35.59 -39.68 16.62
N MET A 720 35.72 -38.51 15.99
CA MET A 720 34.59 -37.61 15.68
C MET A 720 33.89 -38.02 14.38
N GLU A 721 32.57 -37.85 14.33
CA GLU A 721 31.77 -38.10 13.14
C GLU A 721 31.95 -36.95 12.13
N VAL A 722 32.21 -37.25 10.86
CA VAL A 722 32.43 -36.23 9.82
C VAL A 722 31.25 -36.26 8.85
N LEU A 723 30.39 -35.24 8.92
CA LEU A 723 29.38 -34.98 7.89
C LEU A 723 30.09 -34.57 6.58
N GLY A 724 29.49 -34.84 5.42
CA GLY A 724 30.04 -34.45 4.11
C GLY A 724 31.13 -35.32 3.48
N ALA A 725 31.43 -36.50 4.04
CA ALA A 725 32.41 -37.42 3.46
C ALA A 725 31.89 -38.30 2.31
N ASP A 726 30.57 -38.35 2.05
CA ASP A 726 29.94 -39.34 1.16
C ASP A 726 28.76 -38.75 0.32
N ALA A 727 29.06 -37.77 -0.54
CA ALA A 727 28.11 -37.07 -1.42
C ALA A 727 27.53 -37.95 -2.58
N ASN A 728 27.07 -39.17 -2.30
CA ASN A 728 26.62 -40.14 -3.31
C ASN A 728 25.49 -41.08 -2.82
N GLN A 729 24.80 -40.75 -1.71
CA GLN A 729 23.88 -41.67 -1.04
C GLN A 729 22.40 -41.25 -0.90
N GLN A 730 22.01 -40.00 -1.20
CA GLN A 730 20.60 -39.55 -1.04
C GLN A 730 19.66 -39.96 -2.20
N GLU A 731 20.18 -40.14 -3.42
CA GLU A 731 19.41 -40.57 -4.59
C GLU A 731 20.08 -41.76 -5.29
N ALA A 732 19.29 -42.67 -5.87
CA ALA A 732 19.77 -43.73 -6.75
C ALA A 732 18.74 -44.14 -7.82
N LEU A 733 19.25 -44.55 -8.98
CA LEU A 733 18.50 -45.28 -10.00
C LEU A 733 19.07 -46.70 -10.12
N PHE A 734 18.19 -47.69 -10.11
CA PHE A 734 18.53 -49.10 -10.32
C PHE A 734 17.83 -49.64 -11.57
N LEU A 735 18.46 -50.59 -12.25
CA LEU A 735 17.87 -51.40 -13.31
C LEU A 735 17.75 -52.83 -12.80
N ILE A 736 16.51 -53.31 -12.71
CA ILE A 736 16.12 -54.63 -12.21
C ILE A 736 15.80 -55.52 -13.42
N ASP A 737 16.45 -56.68 -13.49
CA ASP A 737 16.31 -57.71 -14.54
C ASP A 737 16.46 -57.22 -16.00
N ASN A 738 16.99 -56.00 -16.19
CA ASN A 738 17.03 -55.26 -17.45
C ASN A 738 15.64 -54.95 -18.04
N ALA A 739 14.59 -54.97 -17.22
CA ALA A 739 13.19 -54.75 -17.62
C ALA A 739 12.53 -53.57 -16.88
N THR A 740 12.98 -53.21 -15.68
CA THR A 740 12.37 -52.17 -14.85
C THR A 740 13.43 -51.24 -14.26
N TYR A 741 13.25 -49.92 -14.38
CA TYR A 741 14.02 -48.96 -13.60
C TYR A 741 13.31 -48.69 -12.27
N LEU A 742 14.06 -48.62 -11.18
CA LEU A 742 13.62 -48.20 -9.85
C LEU A 742 14.40 -46.95 -9.48
N HIS A 743 13.73 -45.80 -9.43
CA HIS A 743 14.23 -44.58 -8.81
C HIS A 743 13.89 -44.62 -7.32
N ILE A 744 14.84 -44.23 -6.47
CA ILE A 744 14.66 -44.21 -5.01
C ILE A 744 15.41 -43.05 -4.37
N GLN A 745 14.73 -42.32 -3.48
CA GLN A 745 15.22 -41.13 -2.78
C GLN A 745 14.89 -41.19 -1.27
N SER A 746 15.70 -40.57 -0.43
CA SER A 746 15.45 -40.48 1.02
C SER A 746 14.44 -39.39 1.37
N CYS A 747 13.52 -39.66 2.30
CA CYS A 747 12.55 -38.68 2.82
C CYS A 747 12.42 -38.78 4.36
N ASP A 748 11.75 -37.80 4.98
CA ASP A 748 11.67 -37.67 6.46
C ASP A 748 11.09 -38.89 7.20
N SER A 749 10.25 -39.70 6.53
CA SER A 749 9.68 -40.94 7.09
C SER A 749 10.35 -42.23 6.60
N GLY A 750 11.29 -42.17 5.64
CA GLY A 750 11.92 -43.36 5.08
C GLY A 750 12.45 -43.18 3.66
N TRP A 751 11.91 -43.94 2.71
CA TRP A 751 12.34 -43.96 1.31
C TRP A 751 11.14 -43.79 0.39
N ASP A 752 11.24 -42.87 -0.56
CA ASP A 752 10.25 -42.67 -1.63
C ASP A 752 10.79 -43.29 -2.94
N TYR A 753 9.92 -43.89 -3.75
CA TYR A 753 10.33 -44.63 -4.94
C TYR A 753 9.34 -44.57 -6.11
N THR A 754 9.88 -44.74 -7.32
CA THR A 754 9.11 -44.82 -8.56
C THR A 754 9.67 -45.90 -9.48
N LEU A 755 8.78 -46.72 -10.05
CA LEU A 755 9.09 -47.81 -10.98
C LEU A 755 8.74 -47.39 -12.42
N TYR A 756 9.65 -47.65 -13.36
CA TYR A 756 9.44 -47.39 -14.79
C TYR A 756 9.75 -48.63 -15.64
N ASP A 757 8.98 -48.86 -16.70
CA ASP A 757 9.28 -49.89 -17.71
C ASP A 757 10.50 -49.50 -18.55
N ALA A 758 11.53 -50.34 -18.58
CA ALA A 758 12.81 -50.00 -19.21
C ALA A 758 12.78 -49.98 -20.75
N ALA A 759 11.71 -50.48 -21.38
CA ALA A 759 11.55 -50.50 -22.84
C ALA A 759 10.69 -49.33 -23.37
N SER A 760 9.70 -48.89 -22.60
CA SER A 760 8.75 -47.84 -22.97
C SER A 760 8.88 -46.55 -22.17
N MET A 761 9.72 -46.54 -21.12
CA MET A 761 9.96 -45.41 -20.20
C MET A 761 8.70 -44.92 -19.46
N LYS A 762 7.63 -45.71 -19.46
CA LYS A 762 6.40 -45.41 -18.74
C LYS A 762 6.56 -45.72 -17.26
N GLU A 763 6.02 -44.86 -16.42
CA GLU A 763 5.78 -45.16 -15.00
C GLU A 763 4.85 -46.38 -14.88
N LEU A 764 5.19 -47.28 -13.96
CA LEU A 764 4.48 -48.52 -13.67
C LEU A 764 3.76 -48.46 -12.32
N ASP A 765 4.46 -47.95 -11.29
CA ASP A 765 3.95 -47.78 -9.93
C ASP A 765 4.88 -46.82 -9.15
N GLY A 766 4.42 -46.28 -8.03
CA GLY A 766 5.19 -45.37 -7.18
C GLY A 766 4.62 -45.25 -5.77
N GLY A 767 5.48 -45.03 -4.77
CA GLY A 767 5.03 -44.92 -3.39
C GLY A 767 6.14 -44.82 -2.35
N GLN A 768 5.72 -44.78 -1.09
CA GLN A 768 6.57 -44.49 0.06
C GLN A 768 6.75 -45.72 0.96
N LEU A 769 7.98 -45.97 1.39
CA LEU A 769 8.37 -47.02 2.32
C LEU A 769 8.80 -46.37 3.65
N ASP A 770 7.86 -46.30 4.60
CA ASP A 770 8.03 -45.69 5.93
C ASP A 770 8.92 -46.53 6.88
N MET A 771 10.20 -46.73 6.51
CA MET A 771 11.22 -47.32 7.38
C MET A 771 12.54 -46.54 7.25
N PRO A 772 12.80 -45.53 8.10
CA PRO A 772 13.99 -44.70 8.02
C PRO A 772 15.26 -45.40 8.55
N GLU A 773 15.11 -46.44 9.37
CA GLU A 773 16.24 -47.20 9.95
C GLU A 773 16.85 -48.28 9.02
N ILE A 774 16.38 -48.42 7.77
CA ILE A 774 16.93 -49.40 6.81
C ILE A 774 17.80 -48.75 5.74
N SER A 775 18.89 -49.43 5.37
CA SER A 775 19.80 -48.96 4.33
C SER A 775 19.15 -49.00 2.94
N ARG A 776 19.55 -48.08 2.05
CA ARG A 776 19.03 -47.95 0.68
C ARG A 776 18.92 -49.27 -0.09
N MET A 777 19.94 -50.12 -0.05
CA MET A 777 19.92 -51.43 -0.73
C MET A 777 18.91 -52.41 -0.10
N LYS A 778 18.64 -52.30 1.20
CA LYS A 778 17.60 -53.08 1.88
C LYS A 778 16.21 -52.55 1.56
N ALA A 779 16.04 -51.23 1.40
CA ALA A 779 14.81 -50.62 0.91
C ALA A 779 14.51 -51.07 -0.54
N VAL A 780 15.49 -50.99 -1.44
CA VAL A 780 15.41 -51.51 -2.82
C VAL A 780 14.97 -52.97 -2.86
N LEU A 781 15.57 -53.84 -2.04
CA LEU A 781 15.18 -55.26 -2.00
C LEU A 781 13.77 -55.48 -1.42
N GLN A 782 13.33 -54.64 -0.47
CA GLN A 782 11.97 -54.69 0.06
C GLN A 782 10.95 -54.24 -0.99
N ILE A 783 11.24 -53.16 -1.72
CA ILE A 783 10.41 -52.66 -2.83
C ILE A 783 10.33 -53.71 -3.95
N CYS A 784 11.43 -54.39 -4.28
CA CYS A 784 11.38 -55.53 -5.20
C CYS A 784 10.46 -56.64 -4.71
N ASP A 785 10.50 -56.96 -3.41
CA ASP A 785 9.67 -58.01 -2.82
C ASP A 785 8.18 -57.65 -2.83
N ASP A 786 7.85 -56.39 -2.52
CA ASP A 786 6.47 -55.91 -2.42
C ASP A 786 5.81 -55.71 -3.80
N ASN A 787 6.61 -55.56 -4.86
CA ASN A 787 6.17 -55.38 -6.25
C ASN A 787 6.40 -56.63 -7.15
N ASP A 788 6.63 -57.81 -6.56
CA ASP A 788 6.87 -59.08 -7.28
C ASP A 788 8.05 -59.05 -8.31
N LEU A 789 9.06 -58.21 -8.08
CA LEU A 789 10.24 -58.04 -8.96
C LEU A 789 11.37 -59.02 -8.61
N GLY A 790 12.14 -59.45 -9.63
CA GLY A 790 13.23 -60.41 -9.45
C GLY A 790 14.44 -59.84 -8.71
N ARG A 791 14.91 -60.58 -7.69
CA ARG A 791 16.05 -60.19 -6.84
C ARG A 791 17.42 -60.48 -7.46
N ASP A 792 17.45 -61.27 -8.54
CA ASP A 792 18.67 -61.92 -9.03
C ASP A 792 19.56 -61.02 -9.91
N SER A 793 19.05 -59.86 -10.39
CA SER A 793 19.84 -58.90 -11.18
C SER A 793 19.45 -57.44 -10.93
N VAL A 794 19.72 -56.92 -9.72
CA VAL A 794 19.71 -55.48 -9.43
C VAL A 794 21.06 -54.85 -9.80
N LYS A 795 21.06 -53.80 -10.62
CA LYS A 795 22.26 -53.05 -11.04
C LYS A 795 22.03 -51.55 -10.88
N TYR A 796 23.07 -50.76 -10.59
CA TYR A 796 22.97 -49.30 -10.68
C TYR A 796 22.79 -48.85 -12.15
N ALA A 797 21.93 -47.87 -12.36
CA ALA A 797 21.74 -47.16 -13.61
C ALA A 797 22.24 -45.69 -13.47
N PRO A 798 22.54 -44.98 -14.58
CA PRO A 798 23.00 -43.59 -14.51
C PRO A 798 21.91 -42.64 -14.00
N LEU A 799 22.22 -41.79 -13.02
CA LEU A 799 21.29 -40.78 -12.48
C LEU A 799 20.81 -39.80 -13.58
N SER A 800 21.64 -39.51 -14.58
CA SER A 800 21.27 -38.67 -15.74
C SER A 800 20.13 -39.24 -16.61
N MET A 801 19.60 -40.42 -16.29
CA MET A 801 18.44 -41.01 -16.95
C MET A 801 17.12 -40.62 -16.27
N ILE A 802 17.15 -40.09 -15.04
CA ILE A 802 15.96 -39.71 -14.25
C ILE A 802 15.18 -38.60 -14.95
N GLU A 803 15.86 -37.53 -15.38
CA GLU A 803 15.27 -36.44 -16.18
C GLU A 803 14.57 -36.98 -17.44
N THR A 804 15.20 -37.92 -18.15
CA THR A 804 14.64 -38.53 -19.36
C THR A 804 13.39 -39.37 -19.09
N LEU A 805 13.33 -40.08 -17.96
CA LEU A 805 12.16 -40.86 -17.55
C LEU A 805 10.99 -39.95 -17.13
N GLN A 806 11.28 -38.86 -16.42
CA GLN A 806 10.29 -37.87 -15.98
C GLN A 806 9.72 -37.06 -17.17
N GLU A 807 10.57 -36.62 -18.12
CA GLU A 807 10.12 -35.96 -19.35
C GLU A 807 9.24 -36.88 -20.22
N ALA A 808 9.59 -38.17 -20.33
CA ALA A 808 8.81 -39.14 -21.10
C ALA A 808 7.41 -39.35 -20.51
N ALA A 809 7.30 -39.46 -19.18
CA ALA A 809 6.02 -39.55 -18.48
C ALA A 809 5.15 -38.28 -18.71
N TYR A 810 5.75 -37.09 -18.58
CA TYR A 810 5.06 -35.82 -18.76
C TYR A 810 4.51 -35.61 -20.19
N GLN A 811 5.32 -35.89 -21.21
CA GLN A 811 4.89 -35.80 -22.61
C GLN A 811 3.74 -36.76 -22.94
N GLN A 812 3.72 -37.94 -22.32
CA GLN A 812 2.65 -38.91 -22.55
C GLN A 812 1.33 -38.48 -21.87
N MET A 813 1.39 -37.89 -20.68
CA MET A 813 0.21 -37.34 -20.01
C MET A 813 -0.44 -36.21 -20.85
N GLN A 814 0.37 -35.34 -21.47
CA GLN A 814 -0.13 -34.35 -22.43
C GLN A 814 -0.73 -34.99 -23.70
N ALA A 815 -0.14 -36.07 -24.22
CA ALA A 815 -0.65 -36.76 -25.40
C ALA A 815 -1.99 -37.49 -25.14
N GLU A 816 -2.17 -38.07 -23.95
CA GLU A 816 -3.42 -38.73 -23.54
C GLU A 816 -4.53 -37.71 -23.26
N ALA A 817 -4.23 -36.59 -22.59
CA ALA A 817 -5.15 -35.46 -22.46
C ALA A 817 -5.59 -34.91 -23.84
N SER A 818 -4.64 -34.81 -24.79
CA SER A 818 -4.92 -34.36 -26.15
C SER A 818 -5.79 -35.34 -26.96
N GLN A 819 -5.71 -36.65 -26.69
CA GLN A 819 -6.58 -37.64 -27.33
C GLN A 819 -7.99 -37.67 -26.73
N MET A 820 -8.16 -37.40 -25.44
CA MET A 820 -9.49 -37.30 -24.82
C MET A 820 -10.26 -36.06 -25.33
N ALA A 821 -9.58 -34.94 -25.56
CA ALA A 821 -10.19 -33.72 -26.11
C ALA A 821 -10.72 -33.86 -27.56
N ALA A 822 -10.25 -34.85 -28.33
CA ALA A 822 -10.55 -34.97 -29.76
C ALA A 822 -11.84 -35.78 -30.09
N SER A 823 -12.58 -36.31 -29.09
CA SER A 823 -13.68 -37.26 -29.33
C SER A 823 -15.10 -36.72 -29.10
N SER A 824 -15.27 -35.45 -28.76
CA SER A 824 -16.58 -34.84 -28.43
C SER A 824 -16.86 -33.57 -29.23
N GLN A 825 -17.22 -33.72 -30.51
CA GLN A 825 -17.87 -32.67 -31.29
C GLN A 825 -19.30 -33.08 -31.67
N LEU A 826 -20.28 -32.49 -30.99
CA LEU A 826 -21.66 -32.34 -31.46
C LEU A 826 -21.87 -30.88 -31.86
N PRO A 827 -22.87 -30.56 -32.72
CA PRO A 827 -23.03 -29.20 -33.23
C PRO A 827 -23.55 -28.27 -32.12
N GLU A 828 -22.74 -27.29 -31.72
CA GLU A 828 -23.14 -26.27 -30.75
C GLU A 828 -24.28 -25.40 -31.33
N ALA A 829 -25.36 -25.28 -30.56
CA ALA A 829 -26.26 -24.14 -30.71
C ALA A 829 -25.53 -22.90 -30.18
N GLN A 830 -25.77 -21.73 -30.79
CA GLN A 830 -25.11 -20.48 -30.39
C GLN A 830 -25.30 -20.23 -28.88
N GLU A 831 -24.21 -20.37 -28.10
CA GLU A 831 -24.21 -19.98 -26.69
C GLU A 831 -24.38 -18.46 -26.58
N GLN A 832 -25.12 -18.01 -25.57
CA GLN A 832 -25.27 -16.59 -25.27
C GLN A 832 -24.04 -16.16 -24.46
N ALA A 833 -23.26 -15.21 -24.96
CA ALA A 833 -22.03 -14.78 -24.33
C ALA A 833 -22.27 -14.17 -22.92
N LEU A 834 -21.33 -14.44 -22.01
CA LEU A 834 -21.20 -13.74 -20.73
C LEU A 834 -20.65 -12.32 -20.98
N ASP A 835 -20.34 -11.53 -19.94
CA ASP A 835 -19.61 -10.27 -20.13
C ASP A 835 -18.20 -10.55 -20.71
N GLU A 836 -18.07 -10.43 -22.03
CA GLU A 836 -16.78 -10.45 -22.71
C GLU A 836 -16.03 -9.14 -22.47
N TYR A 837 -14.71 -9.11 -22.63
CA TYR A 837 -13.95 -7.87 -22.51
C TYR A 837 -14.39 -6.86 -23.60
N PRO A 838 -14.64 -5.56 -23.29
CA PRO A 838 -15.17 -4.61 -24.28
C PRO A 838 -14.12 -4.31 -25.37
N MET A 839 -14.18 -5.02 -26.50
CA MET A 839 -13.25 -4.83 -27.61
C MET A 839 -13.51 -3.50 -28.37
N PRO A 840 -12.47 -2.85 -28.92
CA PRO A 840 -12.59 -1.63 -29.72
C PRO A 840 -13.35 -1.85 -31.03
N ASP A 841 -13.27 -3.06 -31.59
CA ASP A 841 -14.03 -3.56 -32.73
C ASP A 841 -14.58 -4.95 -32.39
N GLU A 842 -15.75 -5.30 -32.91
CA GLU A 842 -16.41 -6.60 -32.73
C GLU A 842 -16.29 -7.50 -33.97
N GLN A 843 -15.78 -6.96 -35.08
CA GLN A 843 -15.60 -7.70 -36.33
C GLN A 843 -14.26 -8.47 -36.40
N VAL A 844 -13.34 -8.20 -35.47
CA VAL A 844 -11.99 -8.79 -35.41
C VAL A 844 -11.59 -9.07 -33.97
N SER A 845 -10.93 -10.21 -33.76
CA SER A 845 -10.56 -10.75 -32.46
C SER A 845 -9.04 -10.94 -32.33
N THR A 846 -8.52 -11.14 -31.12
CA THR A 846 -7.08 -11.39 -30.91
C THR A 846 -6.57 -12.66 -31.62
N PRO A 847 -7.34 -13.77 -31.76
CA PRO A 847 -7.01 -14.85 -32.69
C PRO A 847 -6.83 -14.40 -34.15
N ASP A 848 -7.69 -13.53 -34.69
CA ASP A 848 -7.56 -13.05 -36.07
C ASP A 848 -6.27 -12.22 -36.26
N MET A 849 -5.86 -11.47 -35.23
CA MET A 849 -4.59 -10.74 -35.22
C MET A 849 -3.37 -11.68 -35.23
N GLN A 850 -3.45 -12.79 -34.48
CA GLN A 850 -2.42 -13.82 -34.44
C GLN A 850 -2.35 -14.62 -35.75
N GLU A 851 -3.50 -14.93 -36.38
CA GLU A 851 -3.54 -15.53 -37.73
C GLU A 851 -3.00 -14.57 -38.79
N TYR A 852 -3.22 -13.26 -38.63
CA TYR A 852 -2.61 -12.22 -39.47
C TYR A 852 -1.09 -12.07 -39.29
N GLY A 853 -0.49 -12.68 -38.26
CA GLY A 853 0.96 -12.68 -38.03
C GLY A 853 1.46 -11.65 -37.00
N TYR A 854 0.57 -11.06 -36.20
CA TYR A 854 0.92 -10.11 -35.14
C TYR A 854 0.54 -10.66 -33.75
N PHE A 855 1.50 -10.67 -32.82
CA PHE A 855 1.46 -11.47 -31.60
C PHE A 855 1.62 -10.67 -30.29
N TYR A 856 1.68 -9.32 -30.35
CA TYR A 856 1.82 -8.51 -29.14
C TYR A 856 0.46 -8.26 -28.46
N ASP A 857 0.25 -8.91 -27.30
CA ASP A 857 -1.00 -8.88 -26.51
C ASP A 857 -1.39 -7.50 -25.93
N GLY A 858 -0.49 -6.51 -26.01
CA GLY A 858 -0.79 -5.11 -25.66
C GLY A 858 -1.57 -4.35 -26.74
N MET A 859 -1.75 -4.95 -27.93
CA MET A 859 -2.48 -4.37 -29.04
C MET A 859 -3.86 -5.02 -29.20
N LEU A 860 -4.89 -4.23 -29.43
CA LEU A 860 -6.26 -4.71 -29.71
C LEU A 860 -6.60 -4.47 -31.18
N PRO A 861 -6.96 -5.51 -31.95
CA PRO A 861 -7.22 -5.38 -33.38
C PRO A 861 -8.49 -4.59 -33.67
N VAL A 862 -8.47 -3.84 -34.77
CA VAL A 862 -9.60 -3.09 -35.32
C VAL A 862 -9.62 -3.17 -36.85
N THR A 863 -10.81 -3.17 -37.43
CA THR A 863 -10.99 -3.06 -38.89
C THR A 863 -10.62 -1.67 -39.39
N ARG A 864 -10.42 -1.52 -40.71
CA ARG A 864 -10.15 -0.22 -41.35
C ARG A 864 -11.22 0.84 -41.05
N GLU A 865 -12.50 0.46 -41.06
CA GLU A 865 -13.58 1.41 -40.82
C GLU A 865 -13.54 1.91 -39.37
N ARG A 866 -13.32 1.01 -38.41
CA ARG A 866 -13.21 1.35 -37.00
C ARG A 866 -11.93 2.11 -36.66
N ALA A 867 -10.81 1.80 -37.32
CA ALA A 867 -9.56 2.55 -37.24
C ALA A 867 -9.77 4.05 -37.58
N LEU A 868 -10.49 4.36 -38.67
CA LEU A 868 -10.80 5.74 -39.05
C LEU A 868 -11.66 6.47 -38.00
N GLU A 869 -12.60 5.76 -37.37
CA GLU A 869 -13.44 6.34 -36.30
C GLU A 869 -12.64 6.64 -35.03
N LEU A 870 -11.74 5.74 -34.64
CA LEU A 870 -10.94 5.88 -33.42
C LEU A 870 -9.85 6.95 -33.56
N ASP A 871 -9.19 7.05 -34.72
CA ASP A 871 -8.28 8.18 -35.03
C ASP A 871 -9.04 9.53 -35.02
N ALA A 872 -10.22 9.59 -35.65
CA ALA A 872 -11.06 10.78 -35.63
C ALA A 872 -11.57 11.14 -34.22
N ALA A 873 -11.74 10.15 -33.34
CA ALA A 873 -12.04 10.33 -31.92
C ALA A 873 -10.81 10.72 -31.08
N GLY A 874 -9.61 10.64 -31.65
CA GLY A 874 -8.34 11.07 -31.05
C GLY A 874 -7.54 9.98 -30.33
N LEU A 875 -7.86 8.70 -30.54
CA LEU A 875 -7.03 7.58 -30.08
C LEU A 875 -5.89 7.31 -31.08
N THR A 876 -4.76 6.81 -30.57
CA THR A 876 -3.62 6.38 -31.39
C THR A 876 -3.93 5.05 -32.08
N VAL A 877 -3.94 5.07 -33.41
CA VAL A 877 -4.13 3.89 -34.26
C VAL A 877 -2.79 3.43 -34.84
N TYR A 878 -2.62 2.12 -34.95
CA TYR A 878 -1.46 1.45 -35.53
C TYR A 878 -1.87 0.63 -36.74
N VAL A 879 -1.04 0.64 -37.78
CA VAL A 879 -1.04 -0.34 -38.86
C VAL A 879 -0.29 -1.57 -38.38
N LEU A 880 -0.88 -2.76 -38.48
CA LEU A 880 -0.23 -4.02 -38.13
C LEU A 880 0.30 -4.68 -39.41
N HIS A 881 1.47 -5.30 -39.34
CA HIS A 881 2.11 -5.99 -40.46
C HIS A 881 2.29 -7.49 -40.17
N GLU A 882 2.28 -8.31 -41.22
CA GLU A 882 2.43 -9.78 -41.15
C GLU A 882 3.81 -10.25 -40.60
N ASP A 883 4.77 -9.34 -40.47
CA ASP A 883 6.11 -9.61 -39.91
C ASP A 883 6.23 -9.34 -38.40
N ASN A 884 5.09 -9.25 -37.70
CA ASN A 884 4.96 -8.92 -36.29
C ASN A 884 5.53 -7.53 -35.94
N THR A 885 5.39 -6.55 -36.84
CA THR A 885 5.72 -5.15 -36.58
C THR A 885 4.49 -4.26 -36.69
N GLU A 886 4.50 -3.14 -35.95
CA GLU A 886 3.47 -2.10 -36.06
C GLU A 886 4.05 -0.75 -36.49
N SER A 887 3.26 0.01 -37.26
CA SER A 887 3.55 1.40 -37.57
C SER A 887 2.35 2.27 -37.25
N MET A 888 2.49 3.16 -36.27
CA MET A 888 1.49 4.17 -35.92
C MET A 888 1.03 4.95 -37.15
N VAL A 889 -0.25 5.31 -37.18
CA VAL A 889 -0.87 6.11 -38.25
C VAL A 889 -0.63 7.60 -37.99
N PHE A 890 -0.25 8.32 -39.05
CA PHE A 890 0.01 9.76 -39.04
C PHE A 890 -1.00 10.54 -39.90
N ASP A 891 -1.56 9.89 -40.92
CA ASP A 891 -2.56 10.42 -41.84
C ASP A 891 -3.65 9.36 -42.04
N PRO A 892 -4.96 9.68 -41.92
CA PRO A 892 -6.06 8.78 -42.27
C PRO A 892 -5.93 8.13 -43.65
N GLN A 893 -5.21 8.76 -44.59
CA GLN A 893 -4.94 8.18 -45.90
C GLN A 893 -4.07 6.90 -45.83
N GLU A 894 -3.20 6.76 -44.82
CA GLU A 894 -2.44 5.53 -44.56
C GLU A 894 -3.37 4.36 -44.19
N ILE A 895 -4.42 4.62 -43.40
CA ILE A 895 -5.48 3.64 -43.10
C ILE A 895 -6.25 3.25 -44.37
N MET A 896 -6.50 4.21 -45.27
CA MET A 896 -7.19 3.94 -46.54
C MET A 896 -6.34 3.14 -47.53
N GLU A 897 -5.02 3.34 -47.53
CA GLU A 897 -4.08 2.68 -48.44
C GLU A 897 -3.62 1.30 -47.95
N HIS A 898 -3.54 1.08 -46.63
CA HIS A 898 -3.13 -0.20 -46.07
C HIS A 898 -4.22 -1.29 -46.17
N GLY A 899 -3.84 -2.47 -46.69
CA GLY A 899 -4.75 -3.58 -46.99
C GLY A 899 -5.06 -4.56 -45.86
N GLY A 900 -4.27 -4.53 -44.77
CA GLY A 900 -4.34 -5.49 -43.67
C GLY A 900 -5.08 -4.99 -42.43
N LEU A 901 -4.70 -5.56 -41.28
CA LEU A 901 -5.30 -5.27 -39.97
C LEU A 901 -4.70 -3.99 -39.35
N PHE A 902 -5.45 -3.39 -38.43
CA PHE A 902 -5.02 -2.24 -37.64
C PHE A 902 -5.16 -2.58 -36.15
N GLY A 903 -4.52 -1.81 -35.29
CA GLY A 903 -4.56 -1.99 -33.83
C GLY A 903 -4.70 -0.67 -33.08
N VAL A 904 -5.19 -0.75 -31.86
CA VAL A 904 -5.10 0.32 -30.85
C VAL A 904 -4.45 -0.22 -29.59
N ASP A 905 -3.66 0.61 -28.92
CA ASP A 905 -3.02 0.23 -27.66
C ASP A 905 -4.08 -0.07 -26.59
N ARG A 906 -3.92 -1.19 -25.87
CA ARG A 906 -4.87 -1.66 -24.87
C ARG A 906 -5.05 -0.68 -23.72
N GLU A 907 -3.97 -0.10 -23.20
CA GLU A 907 -4.07 0.86 -22.11
C GLU A 907 -4.74 2.16 -22.56
N GLU A 908 -4.49 2.59 -23.80
CA GLU A 908 -5.13 3.78 -24.37
C GLU A 908 -6.63 3.55 -24.61
N TRP A 909 -7.01 2.35 -25.04
CA TRP A 909 -8.41 1.92 -25.17
C TRP A 909 -9.12 1.86 -23.80
N GLU A 910 -8.55 1.22 -22.79
CA GLU A 910 -9.14 1.13 -21.42
C GLU A 910 -9.34 2.52 -20.78
N LYS A 911 -8.51 3.51 -21.13
CA LYS A 911 -8.63 4.91 -20.68
C LYS A 911 -9.59 5.76 -21.53
N SER A 912 -10.17 5.21 -22.59
CA SER A 912 -11.00 5.95 -23.55
C SER A 912 -12.44 6.15 -23.05
N PRO A 913 -13.13 7.25 -23.43
CA PRO A 913 -14.56 7.42 -23.18
C PRO A 913 -15.41 6.28 -23.78
N GLN A 914 -15.00 5.73 -24.92
CA GLN A 914 -15.71 4.69 -25.67
C GLN A 914 -15.69 3.33 -24.95
N PHE A 915 -14.59 2.98 -24.29
CA PHE A 915 -14.53 1.81 -23.40
C PHE A 915 -15.49 1.98 -22.23
N HIS A 916 -15.48 3.15 -21.58
CA HIS A 916 -16.37 3.45 -20.46
C HIS A 916 -17.86 3.40 -20.87
N GLU A 917 -18.19 3.91 -22.05
CA GLU A 917 -19.54 3.83 -22.64
C GLU A 917 -19.99 2.36 -22.84
N LYS A 918 -19.16 1.50 -23.46
CA LYS A 918 -19.46 0.06 -23.62
C LYS A 918 -19.62 -0.68 -22.29
N VAL A 919 -18.89 -0.28 -21.23
CA VAL A 919 -19.05 -0.89 -19.89
C VAL A 919 -20.36 -0.45 -19.24
N MET A 920 -20.77 0.81 -19.40
CA MET A 920 -22.03 1.32 -18.84
C MET A 920 -23.26 0.75 -19.55
N GLU A 921 -23.21 0.54 -20.87
CA GLU A 921 -24.31 -0.05 -21.66
C GLU A 921 -24.76 -1.42 -21.10
N ARG A 922 -23.81 -2.26 -20.64
CA ARG A 922 -24.09 -3.56 -19.99
C ARG A 922 -24.97 -3.47 -18.75
N GLN A 923 -24.97 -2.33 -18.06
CA GLN A 923 -25.79 -2.14 -16.86
C GLN A 923 -27.28 -2.00 -17.22
N GLU A 924 -27.62 -1.61 -18.45
CA GLU A 924 -29.00 -1.51 -18.94
C GLU A 924 -29.60 -2.91 -19.29
N HIS A 925 -28.75 -3.91 -19.55
CA HIS A 925 -29.13 -5.26 -20.02
C HIS A 925 -29.18 -6.34 -18.92
N GLN A 926 -29.61 -5.96 -17.70
CA GLN A 926 -29.67 -6.82 -16.49
C GLN A 926 -30.25 -8.23 -16.72
N GLN A 927 -31.43 -8.33 -17.35
CA GLN A 927 -32.14 -9.61 -17.51
C GLN A 927 -31.48 -10.55 -18.52
N GLU A 928 -30.90 -9.99 -19.58
CA GLU A 928 -30.28 -10.77 -20.66
C GLU A 928 -28.94 -11.35 -20.17
N ARG A 929 -28.17 -10.59 -19.38
CA ARG A 929 -26.92 -11.03 -18.74
C ARG A 929 -27.15 -12.14 -17.71
N GLU A 930 -28.18 -12.02 -16.86
CA GLU A 930 -28.55 -13.10 -15.92
C GLU A 930 -28.99 -14.36 -16.68
N GLN A 931 -29.77 -14.20 -17.76
CA GLN A 931 -30.23 -15.33 -18.56
C GLN A 931 -29.07 -16.04 -19.29
N ALA A 932 -28.07 -15.29 -19.79
CA ALA A 932 -26.84 -15.85 -20.36
C ALA A 932 -26.03 -16.64 -19.31
N PHE A 933 -25.81 -16.08 -18.11
CA PHE A 933 -25.20 -16.79 -16.98
C PHE A 933 -25.93 -18.11 -16.65
N LEU A 934 -27.26 -18.07 -16.56
CA LEU A 934 -28.07 -19.27 -16.30
C LEU A 934 -28.06 -20.27 -17.46
N ALA A 935 -27.88 -19.84 -18.70
CA ALA A 935 -27.84 -20.70 -19.89
C ALA A 935 -26.46 -21.34 -20.17
N GLN A 936 -25.35 -20.73 -19.73
CA GLN A 936 -23.99 -21.12 -20.11
C GLN A 936 -23.64 -22.58 -19.73
N ASN A 937 -23.10 -23.40 -20.65
CA ASN A 937 -22.77 -24.80 -20.31
C ASN A 937 -21.45 -24.97 -19.54
N ARG A 938 -20.60 -23.94 -19.54
CA ARG A 938 -19.30 -23.91 -18.86
C ARG A 938 -19.42 -23.35 -17.45
N ASP A 939 -18.45 -23.67 -16.60
CA ASP A 939 -18.35 -23.11 -15.25
C ASP A 939 -18.14 -21.59 -15.30
N CYS A 940 -18.93 -20.85 -14.53
CA CYS A 940 -18.96 -19.39 -14.54
C CYS A 940 -19.47 -18.81 -13.22
N PHE A 941 -19.27 -17.51 -13.02
CA PHE A 941 -19.76 -16.79 -11.84
C PHE A 941 -20.47 -15.49 -12.22
N ALA A 942 -21.28 -15.00 -11.28
CA ALA A 942 -22.00 -13.73 -11.34
C ALA A 942 -21.94 -13.01 -9.99
N ILE A 943 -21.69 -11.70 -9.99
CA ILE A 943 -21.63 -10.85 -8.79
C ILE A 943 -22.85 -9.94 -8.77
N TYR A 944 -23.61 -10.01 -7.69
CA TYR A 944 -24.78 -9.18 -7.41
C TYR A 944 -24.47 -8.27 -6.21
N GLN A 945 -24.80 -6.98 -6.31
CA GLN A 945 -24.67 -6.04 -5.19
C GLN A 945 -26.03 -5.41 -4.88
N VAL A 946 -26.23 -4.98 -3.63
CA VAL A 946 -27.46 -4.31 -3.20
C VAL A 946 -27.67 -3.04 -4.03
N SER A 947 -28.87 -2.90 -4.62
CA SER A 947 -29.20 -1.81 -5.53
C SER A 947 -29.13 -0.44 -4.83
N ARG A 948 -28.82 0.62 -5.58
CA ARG A 948 -28.66 1.98 -5.04
C ARG A 948 -29.96 2.57 -4.46
N ASP A 949 -31.10 2.08 -4.92
CA ASP A 949 -32.43 2.50 -4.47
C ASP A 949 -33.04 1.53 -3.44
N ASP A 950 -32.23 0.74 -2.72
CA ASP A 950 -32.68 -0.23 -1.71
C ASP A 950 -33.57 0.42 -0.63
N PRO A 951 -34.87 0.05 -0.55
CA PRO A 951 -35.79 0.63 0.42
C PRO A 951 -35.71 0.00 1.82
N GLN A 952 -34.84 -1.00 2.03
CA GLN A 952 -34.72 -1.76 3.28
C GLN A 952 -33.41 -1.47 4.05
N ASN A 953 -32.47 -0.72 3.46
CA ASN A 953 -31.15 -0.43 4.02
C ASN A 953 -30.38 -1.70 4.46
N VAL A 954 -30.38 -2.75 3.65
CA VAL A 954 -29.69 -4.03 3.94
C VAL A 954 -28.21 -4.02 3.56
N ARG A 955 -27.73 -2.95 2.91
CA ARG A 955 -26.33 -2.80 2.51
C ARG A 955 -25.40 -2.85 3.73
N PHE A 956 -24.34 -3.64 3.62
CA PHE A 956 -23.35 -3.93 4.68
C PHE A 956 -23.87 -4.66 5.93
N MET A 957 -25.13 -5.12 5.94
CA MET A 957 -25.68 -5.92 7.04
C MET A 957 -25.32 -7.40 6.86
N ASN A 958 -25.10 -8.14 7.95
CA ASN A 958 -24.83 -9.58 7.90
C ASN A 958 -26.11 -10.42 8.06
N LEU A 959 -26.02 -11.74 7.81
CA LEU A 959 -27.21 -12.61 7.86
C LEU A 959 -27.86 -12.67 9.24
N ASP A 960 -27.10 -12.52 10.32
CA ASP A 960 -27.66 -12.53 11.68
C ASP A 960 -28.42 -11.23 11.99
N TRP A 961 -27.96 -10.09 11.48
CA TRP A 961 -28.72 -8.84 11.55
C TRP A 961 -30.03 -8.94 10.77
N LEU A 962 -30.01 -9.47 9.54
CA LEU A 962 -31.21 -9.68 8.71
C LEU A 962 -32.24 -10.60 9.39
N LYS A 963 -31.79 -11.73 9.96
CA LYS A 963 -32.63 -12.64 10.77
C LYS A 963 -33.25 -11.93 11.98
N SER A 964 -32.49 -11.06 12.64
CA SER A 964 -32.97 -10.35 13.84
C SER A 964 -34.02 -9.27 13.53
N HIS A 965 -34.07 -8.76 12.29
CA HIS A 965 -35.03 -7.76 11.83
C HIS A 965 -36.18 -8.34 10.96
N ASP A 966 -36.24 -9.67 10.78
CA ASP A 966 -37.24 -10.39 9.96
C ASP A 966 -37.22 -9.95 8.47
N ILE A 967 -36.01 -9.73 7.93
CA ILE A 967 -35.76 -9.27 6.56
C ILE A 967 -35.29 -10.44 5.67
N SER A 968 -35.96 -10.63 4.52
CA SER A 968 -35.61 -11.63 3.50
C SER A 968 -34.64 -11.09 2.45
N ILE A 969 -33.75 -11.94 1.95
CA ILE A 969 -32.93 -11.65 0.78
C ILE A 969 -33.76 -11.94 -0.47
N ASP A 970 -34.31 -10.88 -1.07
CA ASP A 970 -35.09 -10.95 -2.29
C ASP A 970 -34.26 -10.52 -3.51
N ARG A 971 -34.26 -11.32 -4.58
CA ARG A 971 -33.52 -11.05 -5.83
C ARG A 971 -33.79 -9.67 -6.41
N SER A 972 -34.99 -9.12 -6.23
CA SER A 972 -35.38 -7.79 -6.74
C SER A 972 -34.64 -6.62 -6.09
N SER A 973 -33.95 -6.82 -4.95
CA SER A 973 -33.20 -5.78 -4.25
C SER A 973 -31.73 -5.66 -4.71
N TYR A 974 -31.34 -6.43 -5.73
CA TYR A 974 -29.95 -6.57 -6.18
C TYR A 974 -29.80 -6.25 -7.66
N ASP A 975 -28.68 -5.63 -8.02
CA ASP A 975 -28.25 -5.42 -9.40
C ASP A 975 -27.14 -6.41 -9.76
N LEU A 976 -27.22 -7.03 -10.94
CA LEU A 976 -26.16 -7.86 -11.51
C LEU A 976 -25.05 -6.94 -12.02
N ILE A 977 -23.92 -6.97 -11.32
CA ILE A 977 -22.78 -6.11 -11.61
C ILE A 977 -21.88 -6.74 -12.66
N TYR A 978 -21.53 -8.02 -12.53
CA TYR A 978 -20.49 -8.65 -13.35
C TYR A 978 -20.75 -10.15 -13.55
N THR A 979 -20.43 -10.68 -14.73
CA THR A 979 -20.45 -12.12 -15.05
C THR A 979 -19.18 -12.54 -15.79
N ALA A 980 -18.63 -13.72 -15.52
CA ALA A 980 -17.46 -14.22 -16.26
C ALA A 980 -17.29 -15.74 -16.13
N PRO A 981 -16.56 -16.40 -17.05
CA PRO A 981 -16.20 -17.81 -16.90
C PRO A 981 -15.22 -18.00 -15.73
N LEU A 982 -15.34 -19.13 -15.04
CA LEU A 982 -14.35 -19.56 -14.03
C LEU A 982 -13.12 -20.11 -14.76
N ARG A 983 -11.95 -19.54 -14.48
CA ARG A 983 -10.69 -19.84 -15.20
C ARG A 983 -9.93 -21.02 -14.61
N GLU A 984 -10.20 -21.38 -13.37
CA GLU A 984 -9.48 -22.40 -12.62
C GLU A 984 -10.47 -23.41 -12.04
N SER A 985 -10.11 -24.69 -12.02
CA SER A 985 -10.85 -25.71 -11.27
C SER A 985 -10.51 -25.63 -9.78
N GLY A 986 -11.49 -25.89 -8.92
CA GLY A 986 -11.34 -25.88 -7.47
C GLY A 986 -12.68 -26.08 -6.78
N THR A 987 -12.69 -26.14 -5.45
CA THR A 987 -13.93 -26.19 -4.68
C THR A 987 -14.58 -24.81 -4.60
N VAL A 988 -15.91 -24.78 -4.47
CA VAL A 988 -16.69 -23.53 -4.38
C VAL A 988 -16.14 -22.55 -3.32
N PRO A 989 -15.74 -22.96 -2.09
CA PRO A 989 -15.12 -22.04 -1.12
C PRO A 989 -13.80 -21.44 -1.61
N GLU A 990 -12.91 -22.22 -2.22
CA GLU A 990 -11.63 -21.72 -2.76
C GLU A 990 -11.85 -20.71 -3.89
N GLN A 991 -12.86 -20.95 -4.74
CA GLN A 991 -13.26 -20.03 -5.80
C GLN A 991 -13.83 -18.72 -5.23
N LEU A 992 -14.63 -18.79 -4.15
CA LEU A 992 -15.18 -17.60 -3.49
C LEU A 992 -14.09 -16.71 -2.89
N GLU A 993 -13.10 -17.30 -2.20
CA GLU A 993 -11.95 -16.55 -1.66
C GLU A 993 -11.11 -15.92 -2.79
N LYS A 994 -10.82 -16.65 -3.87
CA LYS A 994 -10.11 -16.11 -5.04
C LYS A 994 -10.86 -14.97 -5.72
N LEU A 995 -12.19 -15.09 -5.87
CA LEU A 995 -13.02 -14.01 -6.41
C LEU A 995 -13.07 -12.80 -5.47
N TYR A 996 -13.13 -13.02 -4.15
CA TYR A 996 -13.04 -11.94 -3.18
C TYR A 996 -11.70 -11.20 -3.27
N GLU A 997 -10.58 -11.92 -3.35
CA GLU A 997 -9.26 -11.34 -3.54
C GLU A 997 -9.16 -10.57 -4.87
N GLN A 998 -9.59 -11.18 -5.98
CA GLN A 998 -9.55 -10.57 -7.31
C GLN A 998 -10.33 -9.26 -7.35
N PHE A 999 -11.60 -9.25 -6.92
CA PHE A 999 -12.46 -8.07 -7.02
C PHE A 999 -12.19 -7.02 -5.93
N ASN A 1000 -11.27 -7.26 -4.99
CA ASN A 1000 -10.84 -6.30 -3.97
C ASN A 1000 -9.41 -5.78 -4.16
N LEU A 1001 -8.46 -6.63 -4.56
CA LEU A 1001 -7.05 -6.29 -4.73
C LEU A 1001 -6.60 -6.16 -6.19
N GLN A 1002 -7.20 -6.92 -7.12
CA GLN A 1002 -6.77 -7.05 -8.52
C GLN A 1002 -7.94 -6.86 -9.51
N LYS A 1003 -8.68 -5.75 -9.34
CA LYS A 1003 -9.94 -5.50 -10.07
C LYS A 1003 -9.78 -5.55 -11.59
N PRO A 1004 -10.68 -6.25 -12.33
CA PRO A 1004 -10.74 -6.17 -13.79
C PRO A 1004 -10.93 -4.72 -14.28
N ALA A 1005 -10.35 -4.39 -15.44
CA ALA A 1005 -10.40 -3.04 -16.00
C ALA A 1005 -11.82 -2.55 -16.31
N ASP A 1006 -12.75 -3.46 -16.63
CA ASP A 1006 -14.17 -3.23 -16.88
C ASP A 1006 -15.06 -3.37 -15.63
N PHE A 1007 -14.49 -3.56 -14.43
CA PHE A 1007 -15.23 -3.58 -13.16
C PHE A 1007 -15.29 -2.18 -12.53
N HIS A 1008 -16.35 -1.43 -12.82
CA HIS A 1008 -16.55 -0.05 -12.32
C HIS A 1008 -17.38 0.07 -11.02
N SER A 1009 -17.60 -1.03 -10.29
CA SER A 1009 -18.41 -1.04 -9.05
C SER A 1009 -17.54 -0.92 -7.78
N PRO A 1010 -18.13 -0.61 -6.60
CA PRO A 1010 -17.42 -0.74 -5.33
C PRO A 1010 -16.87 -2.15 -5.10
N SER A 1011 -15.86 -2.23 -4.24
CA SER A 1011 -15.27 -3.50 -3.77
C SER A 1011 -16.34 -4.48 -3.26
N MET A 1012 -16.09 -5.78 -3.42
CA MET A 1012 -16.95 -6.84 -2.91
C MET A 1012 -16.93 -6.82 -1.38
N SER A 1013 -18.11 -6.77 -0.77
CA SER A 1013 -18.30 -6.44 0.64
C SER A 1013 -19.48 -7.18 1.27
N VAL A 1014 -19.61 -7.11 2.60
CA VAL A 1014 -20.76 -7.66 3.33
C VAL A 1014 -22.06 -7.17 2.68
N SER A 1015 -23.04 -8.06 2.54
CA SER A 1015 -24.28 -7.92 1.77
C SER A 1015 -24.22 -8.20 0.26
N ASP A 1016 -23.05 -8.33 -0.35
CA ASP A 1016 -22.96 -8.74 -1.76
C ASP A 1016 -23.20 -10.26 -1.92
N ILE A 1017 -23.63 -10.69 -3.11
CA ILE A 1017 -23.93 -12.10 -3.41
C ILE A 1017 -23.13 -12.56 -4.62
N VAL A 1018 -22.37 -13.64 -4.46
CA VAL A 1018 -21.65 -14.32 -5.53
C VAL A 1018 -22.42 -15.59 -5.91
N ALA A 1019 -22.91 -15.67 -7.14
CA ALA A 1019 -23.46 -16.90 -7.69
C ALA A 1019 -22.40 -17.63 -8.49
N ILE A 1020 -22.09 -18.87 -8.11
CA ILE A 1020 -21.17 -19.76 -8.82
C ILE A 1020 -21.98 -20.87 -9.49
N LYS A 1021 -21.75 -21.04 -10.80
CA LYS A 1021 -22.22 -22.17 -11.59
C LYS A 1021 -21.05 -23.12 -11.84
N GLN A 1022 -21.16 -24.33 -11.31
CA GLN A 1022 -20.15 -25.39 -11.44
C GLN A 1022 -20.86 -26.73 -11.67
N ASP A 1023 -20.40 -27.56 -12.61
CA ASP A 1023 -21.05 -28.84 -12.99
C ASP A 1023 -22.55 -28.69 -13.32
N GLY A 1024 -22.93 -27.57 -13.94
CA GLY A 1024 -24.33 -27.23 -14.22
C GLY A 1024 -25.23 -27.02 -12.99
N LYS A 1025 -24.65 -26.88 -11.79
CA LYS A 1025 -25.34 -26.49 -10.55
C LYS A 1025 -25.03 -25.03 -10.25
N VAL A 1026 -26.06 -24.21 -10.03
CA VAL A 1026 -25.90 -22.83 -9.55
C VAL A 1026 -26.02 -22.82 -8.03
N SER A 1027 -25.09 -22.15 -7.36
CA SER A 1027 -25.08 -21.93 -5.91
C SER A 1027 -24.85 -20.44 -5.64
N CYS A 1028 -25.66 -19.84 -4.77
CA CYS A 1028 -25.58 -18.42 -4.44
C CYS A 1028 -25.02 -18.27 -3.03
N HIS A 1029 -24.05 -17.39 -2.84
CA HIS A 1029 -23.31 -17.23 -1.60
C HIS A 1029 -23.30 -15.77 -1.19
N TYR A 1030 -23.81 -15.51 0.00
CA TYR A 1030 -23.83 -14.20 0.62
C TYR A 1030 -22.47 -13.90 1.25
N CYS A 1031 -21.88 -12.75 0.93
CA CYS A 1031 -20.71 -12.24 1.62
C CYS A 1031 -21.14 -11.78 3.02
N ASP A 1032 -20.72 -12.52 4.04
CA ASP A 1032 -21.04 -12.24 5.44
C ASP A 1032 -19.83 -11.58 6.12
N SER A 1033 -20.02 -11.14 7.37
CA SER A 1033 -18.99 -10.65 8.28
C SER A 1033 -17.81 -11.62 8.50
N VAL A 1034 -17.97 -12.91 8.22
CA VAL A 1034 -16.90 -13.92 8.22
C VAL A 1034 -17.09 -14.87 7.03
N GLY A 1035 -16.42 -14.58 5.92
CA GLY A 1035 -16.44 -15.39 4.70
C GLY A 1035 -17.81 -15.44 4.02
N PHE A 1036 -18.13 -16.57 3.40
CA PHE A 1036 -19.31 -16.73 2.55
C PHE A 1036 -20.31 -17.75 3.11
N THR A 1037 -21.59 -17.41 3.11
CA THR A 1037 -22.68 -18.30 3.52
C THR A 1037 -23.63 -18.58 2.35
N GLN A 1038 -23.83 -19.86 2.01
CA GLN A 1038 -24.72 -20.26 0.94
C GLN A 1038 -26.19 -19.90 1.25
N ILE A 1039 -26.86 -19.21 0.32
CA ILE A 1039 -28.26 -18.81 0.40
C ILE A 1039 -29.11 -19.56 -0.65
N PRO A 1040 -30.03 -20.45 -0.23
CA PRO A 1040 -30.89 -21.18 -1.16
C PRO A 1040 -32.00 -20.28 -1.72
N GLY A 1041 -32.38 -20.49 -2.98
CA GLY A 1041 -33.55 -19.85 -3.60
C GLY A 1041 -33.38 -18.41 -4.10
N PHE A 1042 -32.16 -17.85 -4.07
CA PHE A 1042 -31.88 -16.50 -4.61
C PHE A 1042 -32.07 -16.40 -6.13
N LEU A 1043 -31.67 -17.44 -6.88
CA LEU A 1043 -31.94 -17.59 -8.31
C LEU A 1043 -32.90 -18.78 -8.56
N PRO A 1044 -33.77 -18.72 -9.59
CA PRO A 1044 -34.70 -19.79 -9.89
C PRO A 1044 -33.99 -21.06 -10.39
N GLU A 1045 -34.31 -22.21 -9.80
CA GLU A 1045 -33.72 -23.50 -10.20
C GLU A 1045 -34.19 -23.94 -11.61
N ASN A 1046 -33.26 -24.50 -12.39
CA ASN A 1046 -33.51 -24.93 -13.76
C ASN A 1046 -34.51 -26.11 -13.78
N PRO A 1047 -35.70 -25.97 -14.43
CA PRO A 1047 -36.80 -26.93 -14.31
C PRO A 1047 -36.52 -28.33 -14.88
N LEU A 1048 -35.44 -28.52 -15.63
CA LEU A 1048 -35.07 -29.84 -16.18
C LEU A 1048 -34.66 -30.85 -15.09
N LYS A 1049 -34.04 -30.40 -14.00
CA LYS A 1049 -33.43 -31.30 -13.00
C LYS A 1049 -34.45 -32.06 -12.15
N ASN A 1050 -35.63 -31.48 -11.96
CA ASN A 1050 -36.77 -32.13 -11.27
C ASN A 1050 -37.38 -33.30 -12.07
N ALA A 1051 -37.08 -33.43 -13.37
CA ALA A 1051 -37.52 -34.57 -14.17
C ALA A 1051 -36.62 -35.80 -14.02
N GLU A 1052 -35.32 -35.62 -13.77
CA GLU A 1052 -34.35 -36.72 -13.60
C GLU A 1052 -34.35 -37.25 -12.16
N MET A 1053 -34.29 -36.37 -11.15
CA MET A 1053 -34.29 -36.78 -9.74
C MET A 1053 -35.60 -37.46 -9.29
N ALA A 1054 -36.68 -37.35 -10.07
CA ALA A 1054 -37.94 -38.04 -9.80
C ALA A 1054 -38.01 -39.48 -10.34
N VAL A 1055 -36.93 -39.99 -10.97
CA VAL A 1055 -36.94 -41.27 -11.70
C VAL A 1055 -36.00 -42.34 -11.11
N GLU A 1056 -34.93 -41.99 -10.39
CA GLU A 1056 -33.86 -42.96 -10.08
C GLU A 1056 -33.77 -43.49 -8.63
N ASP A 1057 -34.14 -42.73 -7.58
CA ASP A 1057 -33.92 -43.17 -6.18
C ASP A 1057 -35.13 -43.87 -5.52
N ASP A 1058 -35.56 -44.98 -6.10
CA ASP A 1058 -36.53 -45.92 -5.47
C ASP A 1058 -35.97 -47.36 -5.40
N TYR A 1059 -34.74 -47.51 -4.87
CA TYR A 1059 -34.19 -48.79 -4.40
C TYR A 1059 -33.58 -48.66 -3.01
N GLY A 1060 -34.26 -49.24 -2.02
CA GLY A 1060 -33.97 -49.00 -0.62
C GLY A 1060 -33.15 -50.07 0.11
N MET A 1061 -32.57 -49.60 1.21
CA MET A 1061 -32.55 -50.22 2.54
C MET A 1061 -31.61 -51.42 2.81
N ILE A 1062 -30.72 -51.21 3.79
CA ILE A 1062 -30.27 -52.06 4.93
C ILE A 1062 -28.94 -51.41 5.41
N ASP A 1063 -28.71 -51.04 6.68
CA ASP A 1063 -29.32 -51.45 7.96
C ASP A 1063 -29.22 -50.32 9.04
N GLY A 1064 -29.90 -50.46 10.20
CA GLY A 1064 -29.37 -49.83 11.44
C GLY A 1064 -30.18 -48.83 12.32
N ILE A 1065 -31.48 -49.02 12.56
CA ILE A 1065 -32.18 -48.67 13.83
C ILE A 1065 -32.09 -47.21 14.38
N ILE A 1066 -33.02 -46.36 13.90
CA ILE A 1066 -34.11 -45.69 14.67
C ILE A 1066 -33.79 -44.88 15.95
N ASN A 1067 -34.11 -43.58 15.90
CA ASN A 1067 -35.07 -43.00 16.84
C ASN A 1067 -35.94 -41.90 16.18
N ASN A 1068 -37.26 -42.12 16.11
CA ASN A 1068 -38.23 -41.26 15.43
C ASN A 1068 -38.93 -40.29 16.39
N GLY A 1069 -39.15 -39.05 15.94
CA GLY A 1069 -40.28 -38.21 16.35
C GLY A 1069 -41.31 -38.16 15.22
N ALA A 1070 -42.61 -38.24 15.51
CA ALA A 1070 -43.65 -38.39 14.48
C ALA A 1070 -44.09 -37.05 13.85
N LYS A 1071 -44.35 -37.04 12.53
CA LYS A 1071 -45.10 -35.96 11.86
C LYS A 1071 -46.58 -36.05 12.23
N GLU A 1072 -47.19 -34.92 12.60
CA GLU A 1072 -48.63 -34.82 12.87
C GLU A 1072 -49.45 -34.62 11.57
N PRO A 1073 -50.63 -35.26 11.42
CA PRO A 1073 -51.43 -35.20 10.19
C PRO A 1073 -52.14 -33.86 9.97
N THR A 1074 -52.52 -33.60 8.72
CA THR A 1074 -53.27 -32.42 8.27
C THR A 1074 -54.79 -32.66 8.17
N VAL A 1075 -55.57 -31.58 8.03
CA VAL A 1075 -57.04 -31.66 7.90
C VAL A 1075 -57.44 -32.45 6.65
N ALA A 1076 -56.76 -32.23 5.53
CA ALA A 1076 -57.04 -32.90 4.26
C ALA A 1076 -56.83 -34.42 4.34
N GLU A 1077 -55.77 -34.87 5.01
CA GLU A 1077 -55.47 -36.30 5.20
C GLU A 1077 -56.51 -36.98 6.11
N LEU A 1078 -56.93 -36.32 7.19
CA LEU A 1078 -57.96 -36.83 8.09
C LEU A 1078 -59.36 -36.84 7.42
N GLU A 1079 -59.71 -35.82 6.63
CA GLU A 1079 -60.94 -35.86 5.82
C GLU A 1079 -60.90 -36.99 4.77
N GLN A 1080 -59.75 -37.26 4.17
CA GLN A 1080 -59.60 -38.32 3.18
C GLN A 1080 -59.69 -39.72 3.83
N GLN A 1081 -59.11 -39.91 5.01
CA GLN A 1081 -59.31 -41.13 5.82
C GLN A 1081 -60.79 -41.34 6.16
N ALA A 1082 -61.49 -40.31 6.62
CA ALA A 1082 -62.93 -40.37 6.91
C ALA A 1082 -63.75 -40.72 5.66
N ARG A 1083 -63.44 -40.13 4.50
CA ARG A 1083 -64.10 -40.44 3.20
C ARG A 1083 -63.79 -41.86 2.71
N SER A 1084 -62.64 -42.44 3.06
CA SER A 1084 -62.34 -43.86 2.79
C SER A 1084 -62.98 -44.85 3.78
N GLY A 1085 -63.71 -44.36 4.78
CA GLY A 1085 -64.40 -45.20 5.78
C GLY A 1085 -63.52 -45.68 6.94
N GLN A 1086 -62.34 -45.08 7.15
CA GLN A 1086 -61.50 -45.35 8.31
C GLN A 1086 -61.92 -44.46 9.51
N PRO A 1087 -61.84 -44.97 10.76
CA PRO A 1087 -62.19 -44.19 11.94
C PRO A 1087 -61.11 -43.14 12.24
N ILE A 1088 -61.49 -41.87 12.27
CA ILE A 1088 -60.61 -40.75 12.63
C ILE A 1088 -60.90 -40.22 14.04
N SER A 1089 -59.89 -39.60 14.64
CA SER A 1089 -59.97 -38.93 15.94
C SER A 1089 -60.48 -37.50 15.80
N LEU A 1090 -61.50 -37.14 16.58
CA LEU A 1090 -62.03 -35.77 16.62
C LEU A 1090 -61.08 -34.77 17.30
N MET A 1091 -60.15 -35.23 18.15
CA MET A 1091 -59.13 -34.36 18.73
C MET A 1091 -58.07 -33.98 17.70
N ASP A 1092 -57.63 -34.93 16.87
CA ASP A 1092 -56.58 -34.69 15.89
C ASP A 1092 -57.09 -33.84 14.72
N LEU A 1093 -58.35 -34.03 14.32
CA LEU A 1093 -59.03 -33.15 13.36
C LEU A 1093 -59.17 -31.71 13.90
N ALA A 1094 -59.47 -31.54 15.20
CA ALA A 1094 -59.56 -30.22 15.81
C ALA A 1094 -58.18 -29.54 15.95
N ALA A 1095 -57.13 -30.29 16.28
CA ALA A 1095 -55.75 -29.79 16.34
C ALA A 1095 -55.25 -29.34 14.95
N ALA A 1096 -55.53 -30.12 13.90
CA ALA A 1096 -55.20 -29.76 12.53
C ALA A 1096 -56.00 -28.53 12.04
N ALA A 1097 -57.31 -28.45 12.35
CA ALA A 1097 -58.15 -27.31 11.98
C ALA A 1097 -57.70 -25.98 12.63
N HIS A 1098 -57.30 -26.02 13.91
CA HIS A 1098 -56.75 -24.84 14.58
C HIS A 1098 -55.36 -24.42 14.06
N ARG A 1099 -54.60 -25.33 13.45
CA ARG A 1099 -53.38 -24.98 12.68
C ARG A 1099 -53.74 -24.24 11.39
N GLU A 1100 -54.66 -24.76 10.58
CA GLU A 1100 -55.12 -24.07 9.36
C GLU A 1100 -55.75 -22.69 9.64
N GLU A 1101 -56.49 -22.53 10.74
CA GLU A 1101 -57.05 -21.22 11.13
C GLU A 1101 -55.98 -20.19 11.56
N ARG A 1102 -54.84 -20.65 12.11
CA ARG A 1102 -53.71 -19.77 12.45
C ARG A 1102 -52.98 -19.28 11.20
N GLU A 1103 -52.80 -20.15 10.22
CA GLU A 1103 -52.06 -19.85 8.99
C GLU A 1103 -52.86 -18.96 8.02
N LYS A 1104 -54.20 -19.00 8.05
CA LYS A 1104 -55.07 -18.19 7.19
C LYS A 1104 -55.26 -16.71 7.60
N LYS A 1105 -54.37 -16.14 8.43
CA LYS A 1105 -54.44 -14.72 8.85
C LYS A 1105 -53.13 -13.93 8.75
N LYS A 1106 -52.85 -13.46 7.53
CA LYS A 1106 -52.51 -12.06 7.20
C LYS A 1106 -52.38 -11.94 5.67
N SER A 1107 -53.42 -11.42 5.01
CA SER A 1107 -53.37 -11.10 3.58
C SER A 1107 -53.92 -9.70 3.33
N VAL A 1108 -53.09 -8.90 2.66
CA VAL A 1108 -53.23 -7.64 1.87
C VAL A 1108 -54.62 -6.95 1.74
N MET A 1109 -55.75 -7.63 1.86
CA MET A 1109 -57.08 -7.09 1.55
C MET A 1109 -57.65 -6.09 2.58
N GLU A 1110 -57.02 -5.90 3.74
CA GLU A 1110 -57.52 -5.03 4.82
C GLU A 1110 -56.78 -3.68 4.97
N GLN A 1111 -55.60 -3.52 4.33
CA GLN A 1111 -54.90 -2.21 4.26
C GLN A 1111 -55.36 -1.33 3.08
N LEU A 1112 -56.04 -1.90 2.07
CA LEU A 1112 -56.58 -1.19 0.89
C LEU A 1112 -57.85 -0.33 1.17
N LYS A 1113 -58.03 0.17 2.40
CA LYS A 1113 -59.19 0.99 2.81
C LYS A 1113 -58.89 2.28 3.59
N SER A 1114 -57.65 2.78 3.54
CA SER A 1114 -57.29 4.07 4.18
C SER A 1114 -56.38 4.98 3.35
N GLN A 1115 -56.75 5.26 2.10
CA GLN A 1115 -56.23 6.45 1.39
C GLN A 1115 -57.18 7.65 1.54
N PRO A 1116 -56.68 8.87 1.81
CA PRO A 1116 -57.45 10.10 1.67
C PRO A 1116 -57.80 10.37 0.20
N LYS A 1117 -58.99 10.91 -0.05
CA LYS A 1117 -59.45 11.27 -1.41
C LYS A 1117 -58.79 12.55 -1.91
N ALA A 1118 -58.38 12.56 -3.18
CA ALA A 1118 -58.22 13.78 -3.98
C ALA A 1118 -59.24 13.76 -5.14
N GLU A 1119 -60.10 14.78 -5.22
CA GLU A 1119 -61.13 14.87 -6.27
C GLU A 1119 -60.60 15.58 -7.53
N HIS A 1120 -60.67 14.92 -8.69
CA HIS A 1120 -60.47 15.59 -9.98
C HIS A 1120 -61.78 16.17 -10.56
N LYS A 1121 -61.69 17.42 -11.03
CA LYS A 1121 -62.79 18.24 -11.58
C LYS A 1121 -63.54 17.58 -12.74
N LYS A 1122 -64.87 17.72 -12.75
CA LYS A 1122 -65.74 17.46 -13.92
C LYS A 1122 -66.11 18.74 -14.67
N ILE A 1123 -66.28 18.60 -15.99
CA ILE A 1123 -66.67 19.62 -16.98
C ILE A 1123 -67.54 18.87 -18.02
N ALA A 1124 -68.67 19.33 -18.58
CA ALA A 1124 -69.43 20.60 -18.51
C ALA A 1124 -70.95 20.27 -18.30
N PRO A 1125 -72.01 20.92 -18.87
CA PRO A 1125 -72.11 22.12 -19.70
C PRO A 1125 -73.17 23.22 -19.33
N LYS A 1126 -72.81 24.46 -19.67
CA LYS A 1126 -73.61 25.56 -20.27
C LYS A 1126 -74.79 26.26 -19.53
N LYS A 1127 -74.51 27.57 -19.27
CA LYS A 1127 -75.35 28.79 -19.48
C LYS A 1127 -76.51 29.17 -18.52
N SER A 1128 -76.20 30.13 -17.63
CA SER A 1128 -76.94 31.40 -17.35
C SER A 1128 -76.00 32.27 -16.47
N THR A 1129 -75.51 33.45 -16.90
CA THR A 1129 -76.09 34.82 -16.89
C THR A 1129 -76.33 35.43 -15.50
N GLU A 1130 -75.99 36.74 -15.38
CA GLU A 1130 -76.13 37.66 -14.23
C GLU A 1130 -74.94 37.60 -13.23
N ARG A 1131 -74.13 38.67 -13.07
CA ARG A 1131 -74.33 39.95 -12.33
C ARG A 1131 -74.33 39.70 -10.80
N GLU A 1132 -73.76 40.54 -9.93
CA GLU A 1132 -73.22 41.91 -10.03
C GLU A 1132 -72.32 42.20 -8.80
N ILE A 1133 -71.57 43.32 -8.82
CA ILE A 1133 -70.71 43.89 -7.74
C ILE A 1133 -69.31 43.27 -7.62
#